data_AF-A0A8X6KP44-F1
#
_entry.id   AF-A0A8X6KP44-F1
#
_cell.length_a   1.000
_cell.length_b   1.000
_cell.length_c   1.000
_cell.angle_alpha   90.00
_cell.angle_beta   90.00
_cell.angle_gamma   90.00
#
_symmetry.space_group_name_H-M   'P 1'
#
loop_
_entity.id
_entity.type
_entity.pdbx_description
1 polymer ?
#
loop_
_entity_poly.entity_id
_entity_poly.type
_entity_poly.pdbx_seq_one_letter_code
_entity_poly.pdbx_strand_id
1 'polypeptide(L)'
;MRSPNCLRTPENDLTAVDYSSMSDLPDLCIDTPNNNSENCLPVGNFQCNLSHVITQVRKLELHSYTCNFGGNFVFKRMNRCGLYTELHYACSDILCNEQIVITSDSEKNSLNNLSVLGALSTGSGFSQEEEKFSVMNIRYMSKDKFASCEKVTSKVIKSYAEEEMLNAIFEEKKLAELRGDIDSDGYHCITLIVDGGWCKRRYGHGYNASSGVSVLIGMSTQKIVFIGIRNKVCLTCSAIANSQMERKDHVCWKNWSGPSTAMESDAVVEGLIYLENVHHIRCTRLVGDGDANTIAKCKERVSYGGRILKVECANHAVRRYGRAIQKLQGNTSRFSGQTGIKARKLLKQKIMKLIIGARNVIKVNAINHHNQPEKEKIKNLISDFRNVPNHVFGKHDNCGDFCKRKSIENNETEYSIMHSSGLLHAIQYEIGRTLVACSNTLIWNATNNPAETYMSQLCKISGGKRINFSKAGGFNRRANIAVLAFQNPAQQYHGKAYKMIANKSPSTPLNKFLLTRRNKYLKRLQRKKLFPNIRKFRPKQNTGDCNYGDSVEKPDMPTEIFESMTENLLSKLKVQNNSDVEFETRGQTTSERWRYERSLRLSSSFFKEVACRKASTPCSKLVKRIVYGSEFSTAAMNYGLANEEIARKQYERKHSVTVRTCGLFVDKDNPFLCASPDGLI
;
A
#
# COMPACT_ATOMS: atom_id res chain seq x y z
N MET A 1 -5.61 8.04 40.02
CA MET A 1 -4.50 7.28 40.63
C MET A 1 -3.25 7.41 39.77
N ARG A 2 -2.28 8.17 40.28
CA ARG A 2 -0.83 8.29 39.99
C ARG A 2 -0.32 8.07 38.54
N SER A 3 0.13 9.17 37.94
CA SER A 3 1.13 9.21 36.85
C SER A 3 2.48 8.63 37.28
N PRO A 4 3.27 8.02 36.38
CA PRO A 4 4.66 7.66 36.66
C PRO A 4 5.62 8.82 36.38
N ASN A 5 6.59 8.93 37.29
CA ASN A 5 7.57 9.99 37.48
C ASN A 5 8.49 10.28 36.29
N CYS A 6 8.64 11.58 36.00
CA CYS A 6 9.82 12.14 35.36
C CYS A 6 10.98 12.14 36.36
N LEU A 7 12.11 11.53 36.00
CA LEU A 7 13.36 11.69 36.72
C LEU A 7 14.03 12.98 36.22
N ARG A 8 14.20 13.93 37.15
CA ARG A 8 15.00 15.15 36.99
C ARG A 8 16.48 14.77 36.91
N THR A 9 17.19 15.32 35.93
CA THR A 9 18.67 15.39 35.93
C THR A 9 19.11 16.64 36.71
N PRO A 10 20.22 16.61 37.45
CA PRO A 10 20.70 17.75 38.23
C PRO A 10 21.35 18.81 37.33
N GLU A 11 21.08 20.08 37.65
CA GLU A 11 21.84 21.25 37.20
C GLU A 11 23.17 21.37 37.98
N ASN A 12 24.13 22.10 37.39
CA ASN A 12 25.50 22.45 37.82
C ASN A 12 26.58 21.48 37.28
N ASP A 13 27.64 21.87 36.58
CA ASP A 13 28.34 23.15 36.41
C ASP A 13 28.82 23.31 34.96
N LEU A 14 28.49 24.43 34.32
CA LEU A 14 29.10 24.86 33.06
C LEU A 14 30.32 25.72 33.38
N THR A 15 31.50 25.12 33.45
CA THR A 15 32.73 25.87 33.21
C THR A 15 32.83 26.14 31.71
N ALA A 16 32.90 27.43 31.38
CA ALA A 16 33.05 27.91 30.02
C ALA A 16 34.32 27.30 29.40
N VAL A 17 34.13 26.40 28.41
CA VAL A 17 35.22 26.00 27.52
C VAL A 17 35.39 27.13 26.52
N ASP A 18 36.54 27.76 26.58
CA ASP A 18 36.98 28.86 25.73
C ASP A 18 36.97 28.42 24.25
N TYR A 19 36.06 28.99 23.46
CA TYR A 19 35.81 28.65 22.04
C TYR A 19 36.72 29.41 21.07
N SER A 20 37.89 29.88 21.52
CA SER A 20 38.78 30.74 20.74
C SER A 20 39.83 30.00 19.89
N SER A 21 39.86 28.66 19.86
CA SER A 21 40.90 27.88 19.13
C SER A 21 40.42 26.89 18.06
N MET A 22 39.13 26.89 17.67
CA MET A 22 38.61 25.98 16.64
C MET A 22 38.63 26.53 15.20
N SER A 23 39.51 27.48 14.87
CA SER A 23 39.62 28.04 13.51
C SER A 23 40.55 27.28 12.56
N ASP A 24 41.33 26.29 13.04
CA ASP A 24 42.36 25.64 12.20
C ASP A 24 42.28 24.10 12.21
N LEU A 25 41.09 23.53 12.00
CA LEU A 25 40.99 22.11 11.58
C LEU A 25 40.87 22.05 10.05
N PRO A 26 41.94 21.64 9.33
CA PRO A 26 41.88 21.52 7.88
C PRO A 26 40.86 20.46 7.48
N ASP A 27 40.06 20.79 6.48
CA ASP A 27 39.02 19.98 5.87
C ASP A 27 39.64 18.68 5.29
N LEU A 28 39.74 17.62 6.10
CA LEU A 28 40.46 16.38 5.81
C LEU A 28 39.78 15.48 4.76
N CYS A 29 38.72 15.95 4.11
CA CYS A 29 37.94 15.25 3.09
C CYS A 29 38.20 15.76 1.66
N ILE A 30 39.29 16.49 1.43
CA ILE A 30 39.71 16.82 0.06
C ILE A 30 40.50 15.63 -0.50
N ASP A 31 40.13 15.19 -1.72
CA ASP A 31 40.94 14.32 -2.59
C ASP A 31 42.23 15.04 -3.06
N THR A 32 42.92 15.75 -2.16
CA THR A 32 44.23 16.32 -2.39
C THR A 32 45.30 15.34 -1.91
N PRO A 33 46.42 15.22 -2.65
CA PRO A 33 47.57 14.51 -2.16
C PRO A 33 48.09 15.27 -0.94
N ASN A 34 47.79 14.79 0.27
CA ASN A 34 48.51 15.25 1.46
C ASN A 34 49.98 14.85 1.27
N ASN A 35 50.81 15.82 0.89
CA ASN A 35 52.26 15.78 0.88
C ASN A 35 52.80 15.75 2.32
N ASN A 36 52.50 14.70 3.07
CA ASN A 36 53.13 14.50 4.38
C ASN A 36 54.10 13.31 4.29
N SER A 37 55.38 13.67 4.40
CA SER A 37 56.62 12.88 4.43
C SER A 37 56.85 11.96 3.22
N GLU A 38 57.66 12.44 2.28
CA GLU A 38 58.40 11.57 1.36
C GLU A 38 59.07 10.46 2.17
N ASN A 39 58.79 9.20 1.83
CA ASN A 39 59.35 7.96 2.39
C ASN A 39 58.62 7.24 3.55
N CYS A 40 57.49 7.73 4.09
CA CYS A 40 56.72 6.93 5.07
C CYS A 40 55.58 6.14 4.42
N LEU A 41 55.47 4.85 4.76
CA LEU A 41 54.35 4.01 4.33
C LEU A 41 53.01 4.55 4.89
N PRO A 42 51.91 4.47 4.13
CA PRO A 42 50.62 4.99 4.57
C PRO A 42 50.06 4.21 5.76
N VAL A 43 49.67 4.94 6.81
CA VAL A 43 49.04 4.39 8.03
C VAL A 43 47.51 4.33 7.87
N GLY A 44 46.92 3.17 8.21
CA GLY A 44 45.47 2.95 8.26
C GLY A 44 45.02 1.58 7.73
N ASN A 45 43.73 1.26 7.85
CA ASN A 45 43.19 0.02 7.28
C ASN A 45 42.70 0.25 5.85
N PHE A 46 43.17 -0.60 4.93
CA PHE A 46 42.82 -0.56 3.51
C PHE A 46 42.18 -1.87 3.08
N GLN A 47 41.18 -1.78 2.21
CA GLN A 47 40.62 -2.96 1.57
C GLN A 47 41.49 -3.36 0.38
N CYS A 48 42.01 -4.59 0.40
CA CYS A 48 42.85 -5.11 -0.68
C CYS A 48 42.58 -6.58 -0.97
N ASN A 49 42.88 -6.97 -2.21
CA ASN A 49 43.04 -8.36 -2.62
C ASN A 49 44.47 -8.78 -2.30
N LEU A 50 44.65 -9.50 -1.18
CA LEU A 50 45.96 -9.91 -0.68
C LEU A 50 46.79 -10.66 -1.72
N SER A 51 46.18 -11.57 -2.47
CA SER A 51 46.90 -12.33 -3.50
C SER A 51 47.46 -11.40 -4.58
N HIS A 52 46.67 -10.42 -5.01
CA HIS A 52 47.08 -9.44 -6.03
C HIS A 52 48.22 -8.55 -5.52
N VAL A 53 48.08 -8.02 -4.30
CA VAL A 53 49.11 -7.17 -3.69
C VAL A 53 50.41 -7.95 -3.51
N ILE A 54 50.37 -9.16 -2.95
CA ILE A 54 51.56 -10.00 -2.74
C ILE A 54 52.28 -10.28 -4.08
N THR A 55 51.53 -10.59 -5.14
CA THR A 55 52.11 -10.81 -6.47
C THR A 55 52.79 -9.55 -7.02
N GLN A 56 52.24 -8.37 -6.77
CA GLN A 56 52.86 -7.11 -7.19
C GLN A 56 54.08 -6.74 -6.33
N VAL A 57 54.02 -6.97 -5.02
CA VAL A 57 55.13 -6.70 -4.08
C VAL A 57 56.38 -7.52 -4.42
N ARG A 58 56.23 -8.77 -4.88
CA ARG A 58 57.37 -9.58 -5.35
C ARG A 58 58.16 -8.90 -6.49
N LYS A 59 57.50 -8.07 -7.30
CA LYS A 59 58.20 -7.29 -8.35
C LYS A 59 59.05 -6.16 -7.79
N LEU A 60 58.71 -5.64 -6.60
CA LEU A 60 59.55 -4.63 -5.93
C LEU A 60 60.89 -5.24 -5.52
N GLU A 61 60.84 -6.44 -4.94
CA GLU A 61 62.03 -7.16 -4.49
C GLU A 61 62.89 -7.61 -5.67
N LEU A 62 62.27 -8.03 -6.79
CA LEU A 62 63.03 -8.44 -7.97
C LEU A 62 63.96 -7.32 -8.50
N HIS A 63 63.53 -6.06 -8.40
CA HIS A 63 64.29 -4.93 -8.92
C HIS A 63 65.63 -4.72 -8.19
N SER A 64 65.73 -5.05 -6.90
CA SER A 64 67.00 -4.92 -6.17
C SER A 64 68.10 -5.83 -6.76
N TYR A 65 67.71 -6.95 -7.38
CA TYR A 65 68.62 -7.89 -8.04
C TYR A 65 68.84 -7.58 -9.53
N THR A 66 67.91 -6.85 -10.18
CA THR A 66 67.98 -6.57 -11.62
C THR A 66 68.36 -5.12 -11.95
N CYS A 67 68.47 -4.23 -10.96
CA CYS A 67 68.86 -2.85 -11.18
C CYS A 67 70.35 -2.75 -11.49
N ASN A 68 70.68 -2.27 -12.69
CA ASN A 68 72.07 -2.07 -13.14
C ASN A 68 72.87 -1.09 -12.25
N PHE A 69 72.18 -0.28 -11.45
CA PHE A 69 72.78 0.71 -10.56
C PHE A 69 72.66 0.33 -9.07
N GLY A 70 72.15 -0.86 -8.75
CA GLY A 70 72.01 -1.35 -7.36
C GLY A 70 70.94 -0.64 -6.52
N GLY A 71 70.01 0.07 -7.18
CA GLY A 71 68.93 0.79 -6.52
C GLY A 71 67.74 -0.08 -6.09
N ASN A 72 66.99 0.41 -5.10
CA ASN A 72 65.81 -0.25 -4.55
C ASN A 72 64.55 0.61 -4.75
N PHE A 73 63.38 0.00 -4.88
CA PHE A 73 62.13 0.75 -4.94
C PHE A 73 61.78 1.39 -3.59
N VAL A 74 61.67 2.72 -3.57
CA VAL A 74 61.27 3.52 -2.42
C VAL A 74 59.88 4.09 -2.66
N PHE A 75 59.04 4.07 -1.62
CA PHE A 75 57.69 4.64 -1.67
C PHE A 75 57.75 6.15 -1.91
N LYS A 76 56.99 6.63 -2.90
CA LYS A 76 56.90 8.06 -3.24
C LYS A 76 55.58 8.68 -2.80
N ARG A 77 54.46 8.07 -3.20
CA ARG A 77 53.13 8.63 -2.93
C ARG A 77 52.03 7.58 -2.98
N MET A 78 50.90 7.91 -2.38
CA MET A 78 49.67 7.13 -2.46
C MET A 78 48.57 7.93 -3.16
N ASN A 79 47.99 7.38 -4.23
CA ASN A 79 46.78 7.94 -4.82
C ASN A 79 45.56 7.26 -4.23
N ARG A 80 44.62 8.08 -3.75
CA ARG A 80 43.34 7.63 -3.20
C ARG A 80 42.29 7.59 -4.31
N CYS A 81 41.61 6.46 -4.45
CA CYS A 81 40.58 6.26 -5.47
C CYS A 81 39.32 5.64 -4.85
N GLY A 82 38.90 6.16 -3.68
CA GLY A 82 37.83 5.59 -2.88
C GLY A 82 38.30 4.38 -2.06
N LEU A 83 37.64 3.23 -2.22
CA LEU A 83 38.08 1.97 -1.62
C LEU A 83 39.29 1.35 -2.33
N TYR A 84 39.59 1.83 -3.54
CA TYR A 84 40.77 1.45 -4.32
C TYR A 84 41.95 2.35 -3.98
N THR A 85 43.14 1.78 -3.85
CA THR A 85 44.37 2.51 -3.50
C THR A 85 45.49 2.16 -4.47
N GLU A 86 46.25 3.17 -4.90
CA GLU A 86 47.47 3.03 -5.69
C GLU A 86 48.66 3.52 -4.87
N LEU A 87 49.71 2.72 -4.78
CA LEU A 87 50.96 3.02 -4.10
C LEU A 87 52.05 3.14 -5.17
N HIS A 88 52.63 4.32 -5.29
CA HIS A 88 53.67 4.61 -6.27
C HIS A 88 55.05 4.46 -5.62
N TYR A 89 55.91 3.71 -6.29
CA TYR A 89 57.30 3.51 -5.94
C TYR A 89 58.19 3.96 -7.10
N ALA A 90 59.37 4.47 -6.77
CA ALA A 90 60.41 4.79 -7.74
C ALA A 90 61.76 4.27 -7.23
N CYS A 91 62.67 3.95 -8.14
CA CYS A 91 64.01 3.54 -7.76
C CYS A 91 64.70 4.62 -6.90
N SER A 92 65.49 4.20 -5.92
CA SER A 92 66.32 5.09 -5.10
C SER A 92 67.50 5.66 -5.87
N ASP A 93 67.97 4.97 -6.91
CA ASP A 93 69.09 5.42 -7.72
C ASP A 93 68.62 6.41 -8.79
N ILE A 94 69.24 7.59 -8.82
CA ILE A 94 68.87 8.70 -9.70
C ILE A 94 69.17 8.40 -11.18
N LEU A 95 70.05 7.43 -11.47
CA LEU A 95 70.35 6.97 -12.82
C LEU A 95 69.33 5.93 -13.32
N CYS A 96 68.51 5.39 -12.42
CA CYS A 96 67.45 4.43 -12.74
C CYS A 96 66.07 5.12 -12.78
N ASN A 97 65.51 5.28 -13.97
CA ASN A 97 64.19 5.91 -14.18
C ASN A 97 62.99 4.95 -13.98
N GLU A 98 63.20 3.76 -13.41
CA GLU A 98 62.12 2.79 -13.23
C GLU A 98 61.14 3.24 -12.13
N GLN A 99 59.84 3.07 -12.43
CA GLN A 99 58.73 3.33 -11.52
C GLN A 99 57.74 2.18 -11.57
N ILE A 100 57.11 1.91 -10.44
CA ILE A 100 56.11 0.84 -10.33
C ILE A 100 54.95 1.29 -9.45
N VAL A 101 53.76 0.83 -9.81
CA VAL A 101 52.53 1.10 -9.07
C VAL A 101 51.98 -0.21 -8.53
N ILE A 102 51.88 -0.29 -7.21
CA ILE A 102 51.14 -1.34 -6.52
C ILE A 102 49.71 -0.87 -6.33
N THR A 103 48.77 -1.77 -6.53
CA THR A 103 47.34 -1.48 -6.53
C THR A 103 46.63 -2.41 -5.57
N SER A 104 45.62 -1.91 -4.85
CA SER A 104 44.93 -2.72 -3.83
C SER A 104 44.06 -3.83 -4.42
N ASP A 105 43.66 -3.76 -5.68
CA ASP A 105 42.90 -4.79 -6.39
C ASP A 105 43.24 -4.79 -7.90
N SER A 106 42.82 -5.82 -8.62
CA SER A 106 43.08 -5.95 -10.06
C SER A 106 42.27 -4.96 -10.90
N GLU A 107 41.15 -4.45 -10.38
CA GLU A 107 40.23 -3.56 -11.09
C GLU A 107 39.92 -2.30 -10.29
N LYS A 108 40.30 -1.15 -10.85
CA LYS A 108 40.16 0.17 -10.22
C LYS A 108 38.74 0.57 -9.85
N ASN A 109 37.76 0.23 -10.70
CA ASN A 109 36.39 0.75 -10.59
C ASN A 109 35.38 -0.23 -9.98
N SER A 110 35.61 -1.54 -10.08
CA SER A 110 34.58 -2.52 -9.68
C SER A 110 34.36 -2.54 -8.18
N LEU A 111 35.41 -2.43 -7.36
CA LEU A 111 35.28 -2.42 -5.89
C LEU A 111 34.38 -1.28 -5.39
N ASN A 112 34.57 -0.07 -5.89
CA ASN A 112 33.75 1.09 -5.54
C ASN A 112 32.29 0.90 -5.99
N ASN A 113 32.08 0.50 -7.25
CA ASN A 113 30.74 0.28 -7.81
C ASN A 113 29.97 -0.84 -7.07
N LEU A 114 30.67 -1.91 -6.68
CA LEU A 114 30.11 -3.03 -5.90
C LEU A 114 29.79 -2.62 -4.46
N SER A 115 30.61 -1.76 -3.83
CA SER A 115 30.29 -1.20 -2.53
C SER A 115 29.01 -0.35 -2.59
N VAL A 116 28.88 0.50 -3.61
CA VAL A 116 27.66 1.28 -3.84
C VAL A 116 26.45 0.37 -4.11
N LEU A 117 26.61 -0.70 -4.89
CA LEU A 117 25.54 -1.71 -5.06
C LEU A 117 25.10 -2.29 -3.71
N GLY A 118 26.06 -2.66 -2.87
CA GLY A 118 25.80 -3.14 -1.51
C GLY A 118 24.99 -2.15 -0.68
N ALA A 119 25.43 -0.88 -0.66
CA ALA A 119 24.75 0.20 0.06
C ALA A 119 23.32 0.43 -0.42
N LEU A 120 23.13 0.51 -1.74
CA LEU A 120 21.80 0.72 -2.31
C LEU A 120 20.86 -0.46 -1.98
N SER A 121 21.35 -1.71 -2.08
CA SER A 121 20.58 -2.93 -1.79
C SER A 121 20.19 -3.13 -0.32
N THR A 122 20.92 -2.53 0.62
CA THR A 122 20.61 -2.55 2.05
C THR A 122 19.73 -1.38 2.49
N GLY A 123 19.57 -0.35 1.64
CA GLY A 123 18.83 0.87 1.98
C GLY A 123 19.70 2.01 2.51
N SER A 124 21.02 1.81 2.52
CA SER A 124 22.04 2.78 2.91
C SER A 124 22.37 3.74 1.77
N GLY A 125 22.84 4.95 2.11
CA GLY A 125 23.46 5.90 1.19
C GLY A 125 24.89 6.22 1.64
N PHE A 126 25.43 7.33 1.11
CA PHE A 126 26.79 7.79 1.41
C PHE A 126 27.07 7.88 2.92
N SER A 127 26.28 8.65 3.67
CA SER A 127 26.53 8.89 5.10
C SER A 127 26.55 7.60 5.93
N GLN A 128 25.72 6.61 5.60
CA GLN A 128 25.73 5.33 6.31
C GLN A 128 26.98 4.49 5.99
N GLU A 129 27.47 4.54 4.75
CA GLU A 129 28.71 3.83 4.40
C GLU A 129 29.94 4.56 4.98
N GLU A 130 29.96 5.89 4.97
CA GLU A 130 30.98 6.72 5.63
C GLU A 130 31.09 6.36 7.12
N GLU A 131 29.98 6.38 7.86
CA GLU A 131 29.94 5.98 9.26
C GLU A 131 30.45 4.54 9.46
N LYS A 132 29.92 3.60 8.67
CA LYS A 132 30.27 2.18 8.77
C LYS A 132 31.76 1.92 8.54
N PHE A 133 32.35 2.50 7.50
CA PHE A 133 33.78 2.33 7.22
C PHE A 133 34.65 3.06 8.24
N SER A 134 34.25 4.27 8.67
CA SER A 134 34.96 5.04 9.70
C SER A 134 35.07 4.29 11.02
N VAL A 135 33.97 3.65 11.47
CA VAL A 135 33.96 2.85 12.71
C VAL A 135 34.89 1.63 12.60
N MET A 136 35.05 1.05 11.41
CA MET A 136 36.01 -0.04 11.17
C MET A 136 37.46 0.46 11.00
N ASN A 137 37.68 1.78 11.10
CA ASN A 137 38.94 2.44 10.75
C ASN A 137 39.41 2.12 9.31
N ILE A 138 38.46 1.84 8.41
CA ILE A 138 38.68 1.57 6.99
C ILE A 138 38.43 2.85 6.20
N ARG A 139 39.30 3.14 5.23
CA ARG A 139 39.10 4.26 4.30
C ARG A 139 37.80 4.10 3.49
N TYR A 140 37.09 5.20 3.26
CA TYR A 140 35.83 5.24 2.53
C TYR A 140 35.91 6.12 1.28
N MET A 141 34.91 6.02 0.41
CA MET A 141 34.79 6.89 -0.77
C MET A 141 34.49 8.33 -0.36
N SER A 142 34.99 9.33 -1.09
CA SER A 142 34.48 10.69 -1.01
C SER A 142 33.02 10.75 -1.51
N LYS A 143 32.28 11.79 -1.13
CA LYS A 143 30.88 11.98 -1.53
C LYS A 143 30.71 12.00 -3.06
N ASP A 144 31.63 12.66 -3.75
CA ASP A 144 31.62 12.77 -5.22
C ASP A 144 31.97 11.44 -5.89
N LYS A 145 32.95 10.71 -5.35
CA LYS A 145 33.28 9.36 -5.83
C LYS A 145 32.09 8.41 -5.66
N PHE A 146 31.43 8.42 -4.49
CA PHE A 146 30.23 7.64 -4.24
C PHE A 146 29.12 7.99 -5.24
N ALA A 147 28.84 9.29 -5.44
CA ALA A 147 27.80 9.74 -6.37
C ALA A 147 28.11 9.36 -7.83
N SER A 148 29.38 9.38 -8.24
CA SER A 148 29.82 8.92 -9.56
C SER A 148 29.60 7.41 -9.73
N CYS A 149 30.03 6.60 -8.76
CA CYS A 149 29.80 5.16 -8.75
C CYS A 149 28.30 4.82 -8.71
N GLU A 150 27.48 5.61 -8.00
CA GLU A 150 26.04 5.45 -7.97
C GLU A 150 25.40 5.61 -9.36
N LYS A 151 25.89 6.55 -10.18
CA LYS A 151 25.44 6.71 -11.57
C LYS A 151 25.79 5.49 -12.43
N VAL A 152 27.01 4.95 -12.29
CA VAL A 152 27.45 3.76 -13.04
C VAL A 152 26.63 2.53 -12.63
N THR A 153 26.59 2.23 -11.33
CA THR A 153 25.82 1.10 -10.78
C THR A 153 24.33 1.23 -11.13
N SER A 154 23.77 2.44 -11.13
CA SER A 154 22.39 2.68 -11.53
C SER A 154 22.10 2.30 -12.99
N LYS A 155 23.03 2.51 -13.92
CA LYS A 155 22.83 2.16 -15.33
C LYS A 155 22.73 0.64 -15.48
N VAL A 156 23.66 -0.09 -14.86
CA VAL A 156 23.69 -1.57 -14.86
C VAL A 156 22.43 -2.14 -14.21
N ILE A 157 22.00 -1.60 -13.08
CA ILE A 157 20.79 -2.07 -12.39
C ILE A 157 19.53 -1.76 -13.18
N LYS A 158 19.45 -0.60 -13.83
CA LYS A 158 18.33 -0.24 -14.68
C LYS A 158 18.21 -1.20 -15.86
N SER A 159 19.29 -1.43 -16.60
CA SER A 159 19.28 -2.36 -17.74
C SER A 159 18.93 -3.78 -17.34
N TYR A 160 19.45 -4.25 -16.18
CA TYR A 160 19.09 -5.57 -15.66
C TYR A 160 17.60 -5.65 -15.25
N ALA A 161 17.06 -4.61 -14.60
CA ALA A 161 15.64 -4.60 -14.24
C ALA A 161 14.73 -4.55 -15.47
N GLU A 162 15.11 -3.81 -16.51
CA GLU A 162 14.40 -3.75 -17.79
C GLU A 162 14.39 -5.11 -18.49
N GLU A 163 15.53 -5.81 -18.53
CA GLU A 163 15.62 -7.17 -19.08
C GLU A 163 14.70 -8.16 -18.35
N GLU A 164 14.67 -8.14 -17.01
CA GLU A 164 13.79 -9.02 -16.22
C GLU A 164 12.30 -8.70 -16.45
N MET A 165 11.93 -7.42 -16.56
CA MET A 165 10.56 -7.03 -16.88
C MET A 165 10.16 -7.41 -18.31
N LEU A 166 11.06 -7.29 -19.29
CA LEU A 166 10.82 -7.75 -20.66
C LEU A 166 10.60 -9.27 -20.71
N ASN A 167 11.42 -10.04 -20.01
CA ASN A 167 11.24 -11.49 -19.89
C ASN A 167 9.88 -11.86 -19.26
N ALA A 168 9.46 -11.11 -18.24
CA ALA A 168 8.15 -11.29 -17.62
C ALA A 168 6.99 -10.95 -18.58
N ILE A 169 7.13 -9.90 -19.40
CA ILE A 169 6.15 -9.55 -20.43
C ILE A 169 6.00 -10.68 -21.45
N PHE A 170 7.11 -11.21 -21.97
CA PHE A 170 7.07 -12.29 -22.96
C PHE A 170 6.45 -13.56 -22.38
N GLU A 171 6.71 -13.88 -21.11
CA GLU A 171 6.10 -15.04 -20.45
C GLU A 171 4.59 -14.89 -20.27
N GLU A 172 4.10 -13.70 -19.85
CA GLU A 172 2.65 -13.44 -19.80
C GLU A 172 2.02 -13.51 -21.19
N LYS A 173 2.66 -12.94 -22.20
CA LYS A 173 2.17 -12.95 -23.58
C LYS A 173 2.02 -14.38 -24.09
N LYS A 174 3.04 -15.23 -23.88
CA LYS A 174 3.01 -16.65 -24.23
C LYS A 174 1.88 -17.39 -23.51
N LEU A 175 1.65 -17.11 -22.23
CA LEU A 175 0.56 -17.73 -21.47
C LEU A 175 -0.82 -17.28 -21.96
N ALA A 176 -0.98 -16.05 -22.42
CA ALA A 176 -2.21 -15.58 -23.03
C ALA A 176 -2.48 -16.28 -24.37
N GLU A 177 -1.45 -16.41 -25.21
CA GLU A 177 -1.53 -17.12 -26.49
C GLU A 177 -1.94 -18.60 -26.31
N LEU A 178 -1.30 -19.31 -25.38
CA LEU A 178 -1.63 -20.71 -25.06
C LEU A 178 -3.08 -20.91 -24.59
N ARG A 179 -3.71 -19.87 -24.04
CA ARG A 179 -5.11 -19.92 -23.59
C ARG A 179 -6.09 -19.44 -24.65
N GLY A 180 -5.62 -18.90 -25.78
CA GLY A 180 -6.46 -18.23 -26.76
C GLY A 180 -7.05 -16.90 -26.26
N ASP A 181 -6.41 -16.28 -25.26
CA ASP A 181 -6.81 -14.96 -24.73
C ASP A 181 -6.37 -13.85 -25.70
N ILE A 182 -6.93 -13.82 -26.91
CA ILE A 182 -6.62 -12.84 -27.96
C ILE A 182 -7.92 -12.13 -28.35
N ASP A 183 -7.89 -10.79 -28.42
CA ASP A 183 -9.06 -10.02 -28.84
C ASP A 183 -9.26 -10.03 -30.37
N SER A 184 -10.37 -9.44 -30.82
CA SER A 184 -10.70 -9.33 -32.26
C SER A 184 -9.63 -8.63 -33.08
N ASP A 185 -8.82 -7.78 -32.44
CA ASP A 185 -7.82 -6.93 -33.08
C ASP A 185 -6.43 -7.60 -33.05
N GLY A 186 -6.33 -8.84 -32.55
CA GLY A 186 -5.08 -9.60 -32.44
C GLY A 186 -4.24 -9.27 -31.20
N TYR A 187 -4.74 -8.49 -30.24
CA TYR A 187 -4.02 -8.14 -29.02
C TYR A 187 -4.16 -9.22 -27.95
N HIS A 188 -3.06 -9.49 -27.26
CA HIS A 188 -3.03 -10.49 -26.18
C HIS A 188 -3.66 -9.90 -24.92
N CYS A 189 -4.64 -10.60 -24.38
CA CYS A 189 -5.44 -10.15 -23.25
C CYS A 189 -4.91 -10.71 -21.93
N ILE A 190 -4.41 -9.83 -21.06
CA ILE A 190 -3.88 -10.23 -19.74
C ILE A 190 -4.62 -9.57 -18.58
N THR A 191 -4.47 -10.15 -17.39
CA THR A 191 -4.89 -9.55 -16.12
C THR A 191 -3.69 -8.97 -15.40
N LEU A 192 -3.81 -7.73 -14.93
CA LEU A 192 -2.74 -7.03 -14.24
C LEU A 192 -3.12 -6.72 -12.80
N ILE A 193 -2.16 -6.86 -11.90
CA ILE A 193 -2.23 -6.38 -10.53
C ILE A 193 -1.50 -5.04 -10.45
N VAL A 194 -2.13 -4.05 -9.82
CA VAL A 194 -1.58 -2.71 -9.66
C VAL A 194 -1.61 -2.24 -8.21
N ASP A 195 -0.62 -1.43 -7.85
CA ASP A 195 -0.55 -0.69 -6.58
C ASP A 195 0.46 0.46 -6.70
N GLY A 196 0.30 1.47 -5.83
CA GLY A 196 1.12 2.67 -5.73
C GLY A 196 1.90 2.76 -4.41
N GLY A 197 3.13 3.28 -4.49
CA GLY A 197 4.01 3.45 -3.34
C GLY A 197 4.72 4.80 -3.33
N TRP A 198 4.70 5.48 -2.19
CA TRP A 198 5.34 6.80 -2.02
C TRP A 198 6.58 6.76 -1.15
N CYS A 199 7.52 7.67 -1.43
CA CYS A 199 8.79 7.82 -0.73
C CYS A 199 8.65 8.27 0.73
N LYS A 200 7.51 8.88 1.10
CA LYS A 200 7.19 9.34 2.45
C LYS A 200 6.00 8.57 3.01
N ARG A 201 6.05 8.18 4.28
CA ARG A 201 4.91 7.59 5.00
C ARG A 201 3.94 8.70 5.40
N ARG A 202 2.64 8.44 5.28
CA ARG A 202 1.57 9.40 5.63
C ARG A 202 0.59 8.76 6.60
N TYR A 203 0.18 9.56 7.59
CA TYR A 203 -0.98 9.31 8.44
C TYR A 203 -2.03 10.36 8.08
N GLY A 204 -2.84 10.10 7.04
CA GLY A 204 -4.09 10.80 6.73
C GLY A 204 -4.05 12.25 6.18
N HIS A 205 -3.02 13.07 6.47
CA HIS A 205 -3.19 14.55 6.37
C HIS A 205 -2.17 15.33 5.53
N GLY A 206 -1.39 14.66 4.69
CA GLY A 206 -0.63 15.41 3.68
C GLY A 206 -0.55 14.59 2.43
N TYR A 207 -0.58 15.19 1.25
CA TYR A 207 -0.43 14.52 -0.05
C TYR A 207 0.71 15.15 -0.87
N ASN A 208 1.84 15.41 -0.19
CA ASN A 208 3.00 16.14 -0.71
C ASN A 208 4.24 15.27 -0.99
N ALA A 209 4.07 14.05 -1.51
CA ALA A 209 5.19 13.13 -1.68
C ALA A 209 5.97 13.56 -2.91
N SER A 210 7.27 13.74 -2.75
CA SER A 210 8.15 14.20 -3.82
C SER A 210 8.39 13.11 -4.87
N SER A 211 8.31 11.83 -4.49
CA SER A 211 8.35 10.71 -5.43
C SER A 211 7.33 9.63 -5.11
N GLY A 212 6.84 8.97 -6.16
CA GLY A 212 5.98 7.79 -6.12
C GLY A 212 6.35 6.80 -7.21
N VAL A 213 5.99 5.53 -7.01
CA VAL A 213 6.14 4.47 -8.00
C VAL A 213 4.87 3.63 -8.04
N SER A 214 4.39 3.33 -9.23
CA SER A 214 3.38 2.30 -9.47
C SER A 214 4.02 1.07 -10.05
N VAL A 215 3.46 -0.09 -9.72
CA VAL A 215 3.88 -1.38 -10.26
C VAL A 215 2.72 -2.04 -10.99
N LEU A 216 3.00 -2.63 -12.15
CA LEU A 216 2.10 -3.54 -12.87
C LEU A 216 2.73 -4.93 -12.81
N ILE A 217 1.94 -5.90 -12.35
CA ILE A 217 2.37 -7.29 -12.18
C ILE A 217 1.42 -8.18 -12.99
N GLY A 218 1.98 -9.08 -13.79
CA GLY A 218 1.21 -10.09 -14.51
C GLY A 218 0.54 -11.06 -13.55
N MET A 219 -0.76 -11.29 -13.69
CA MET A 219 -1.51 -12.16 -12.78
C MET A 219 -1.12 -13.63 -12.93
N SER A 220 -0.74 -14.10 -14.12
CA SER A 220 -0.42 -15.51 -14.36
C SER A 220 0.97 -15.86 -13.82
N THR A 221 1.96 -15.03 -14.16
CA THR A 221 3.38 -15.19 -13.83
C THR A 221 3.72 -14.70 -12.43
N GLN A 222 2.90 -13.79 -11.88
CA GLN A 222 3.19 -13.06 -10.63
C GLN A 222 4.50 -12.25 -10.71
N LYS A 223 4.95 -11.87 -11.92
CA LYS A 223 6.16 -11.10 -12.18
C LYS A 223 5.84 -9.66 -12.56
N ILE A 224 6.76 -8.75 -12.24
CA ILE A 224 6.62 -7.33 -12.58
C ILE A 224 6.83 -7.18 -14.08
N VAL A 225 5.84 -6.60 -14.76
CA VAL A 225 5.90 -6.31 -16.20
C VAL A 225 6.24 -4.84 -16.45
N PHE A 226 5.92 -3.95 -15.51
CA PHE A 226 6.21 -2.52 -15.65
C PHE A 226 6.28 -1.82 -14.29
N ILE A 227 7.13 -0.80 -14.18
CA ILE A 227 7.09 0.19 -13.10
C ILE A 227 7.09 1.60 -13.67
N GLY A 228 6.18 2.45 -13.18
CA GLY A 228 6.13 3.87 -13.53
C GLY A 228 6.55 4.72 -12.33
N ILE A 229 7.59 5.53 -12.47
CA ILE A 229 8.12 6.37 -11.39
C ILE A 229 7.79 7.83 -11.68
N ARG A 230 7.31 8.55 -10.66
CA ARG A 230 6.96 9.97 -10.72
C ARG A 230 7.75 10.76 -9.69
N ASN A 231 8.41 11.82 -10.13
CA ASN A 231 9.24 12.70 -9.32
C ASN A 231 8.85 14.17 -9.53
N LYS A 232 8.58 14.87 -8.43
CA LYS A 232 8.24 16.30 -8.39
C LYS A 232 9.44 17.21 -8.28
N VAL A 233 10.53 16.70 -7.73
CA VAL A 233 11.67 17.50 -7.30
C VAL A 233 12.92 17.02 -8.01
N CYS A 234 13.68 17.97 -8.53
CA CYS A 234 15.07 17.79 -8.90
C CYS A 234 15.87 18.87 -8.19
N LEU A 235 16.90 18.48 -7.41
CA LEU A 235 17.72 19.43 -6.67
C LEU A 235 18.44 20.42 -7.57
N THR A 236 18.99 19.95 -8.69
CA THR A 236 19.71 20.81 -9.64
C THR A 236 18.77 21.84 -10.24
N CYS A 237 17.57 21.45 -10.71
CA CYS A 237 16.55 22.41 -11.14
C CYS A 237 16.16 23.40 -10.04
N SER A 238 16.03 22.93 -8.80
CA SER A 238 15.66 23.80 -7.67
C SER A 238 16.76 24.80 -7.33
N ALA A 239 18.03 24.40 -7.40
CA ALA A 239 19.17 25.28 -7.14
C ALA A 239 19.30 26.35 -8.24
N ILE A 240 19.13 25.95 -9.51
CA ILE A 240 19.10 26.88 -10.65
C ILE A 240 17.94 27.89 -10.50
N ALA A 241 16.74 27.41 -10.17
CA ALA A 241 15.58 28.29 -9.97
C ALA A 241 15.73 29.27 -8.81
N ASN A 242 16.50 28.91 -7.78
CA ASN A 242 16.77 29.75 -6.62
C ASN A 242 18.05 30.60 -6.77
N SER A 243 18.63 30.69 -7.97
CA SER A 243 19.87 31.43 -8.24
C SER A 243 21.07 30.98 -7.39
N GLN A 244 21.07 29.73 -6.90
CA GLN A 244 22.18 29.14 -6.14
C GLN A 244 23.23 28.48 -7.04
N MET A 245 22.90 28.29 -8.33
CA MET A 245 23.75 27.62 -9.31
C MET A 245 23.45 28.18 -10.70
N GLU A 246 24.48 28.42 -11.49
CA GLU A 246 24.32 28.79 -12.89
C GLU A 246 23.67 27.67 -13.71
N ARG A 247 23.04 28.04 -14.82
CA ARG A 247 22.35 27.08 -15.69
C ARG A 247 23.36 26.08 -16.25
N LYS A 248 23.23 24.82 -15.84
CA LYS A 248 24.05 23.70 -16.31
C LYS A 248 23.17 22.54 -16.78
N ASP A 249 23.60 21.94 -17.89
CA ASP A 249 23.00 20.71 -18.38
C ASP A 249 23.19 19.57 -17.38
N HIS A 250 22.09 18.90 -17.06
CA HIS A 250 22.09 17.80 -16.11
C HIS A 250 20.98 16.81 -16.43
N VAL A 251 21.13 15.58 -15.92
CA VAL A 251 20.08 14.57 -15.98
C VAL A 251 18.96 14.95 -15.01
N CYS A 252 17.92 15.58 -15.52
CA CYS A 252 16.74 15.95 -14.75
C CYS A 252 15.85 14.72 -14.51
N TRP A 253 15.56 14.44 -13.24
CA TRP A 253 14.68 13.33 -12.86
C TRP A 253 13.23 13.78 -12.61
N LYS A 254 12.94 15.09 -12.66
CA LYS A 254 11.60 15.64 -12.47
C LYS A 254 10.76 15.35 -13.72
N ASN A 255 9.68 14.59 -13.54
CA ASN A 255 8.76 14.21 -14.61
C ASN A 255 7.28 14.31 -14.18
N TRP A 256 7.01 14.93 -13.03
CA TRP A 256 5.65 15.06 -12.49
C TRP A 256 5.43 16.43 -11.85
N SER A 257 4.36 17.12 -12.27
CA SER A 257 3.94 18.41 -11.71
C SER A 257 2.66 18.32 -10.88
N GLY A 258 1.85 17.27 -11.08
CA GLY A 258 0.55 17.10 -10.43
C GLY A 258 0.58 16.76 -8.93
N PRO A 259 -0.60 16.51 -8.33
CA PRO A 259 -0.70 16.09 -6.94
C PRO A 259 -0.12 14.68 -6.76
N SER A 260 0.39 14.37 -5.56
CA SER A 260 1.03 13.07 -5.33
C SER A 260 0.06 11.89 -5.36
N THR A 261 -1.22 12.14 -5.07
CA THR A 261 -2.31 11.15 -5.19
C THR A 261 -2.56 10.72 -6.63
N ALA A 262 -2.29 11.58 -7.61
CA ALA A 262 -2.48 11.28 -9.01
C ALA A 262 -1.29 10.56 -9.67
N MET A 263 -0.14 10.42 -8.97
CA MET A 263 1.02 9.71 -9.49
C MET A 263 0.72 8.25 -9.81
N GLU A 264 -0.08 7.60 -8.97
CA GLU A 264 -0.36 6.17 -9.11
C GLU A 264 -1.07 5.89 -10.42
N SER A 265 -2.21 6.54 -10.60
CA SER A 265 -3.09 6.40 -11.75
C SER A 265 -2.42 6.83 -13.05
N ASP A 266 -1.60 7.89 -13.04
CA ASP A 266 -0.85 8.31 -14.21
C ASP A 266 0.21 7.28 -14.65
N ALA A 267 0.94 6.72 -13.68
CA ALA A 267 1.92 5.66 -13.94
C ALA A 267 1.27 4.34 -14.38
N VAL A 268 0.05 4.03 -13.91
CA VAL A 268 -0.71 2.88 -14.42
C VAL A 268 -1.11 3.08 -15.87
N VAL A 269 -1.64 4.27 -16.23
CA VAL A 269 -2.01 4.60 -17.61
C VAL A 269 -0.80 4.52 -18.54
N GLU A 270 0.35 5.08 -18.15
CA GLU A 270 1.61 4.95 -18.91
C GLU A 270 1.97 3.50 -19.18
N GLY A 271 1.90 2.64 -18.15
CA GLY A 271 2.21 1.22 -18.29
C GLY A 271 1.25 0.48 -19.22
N LEU A 272 -0.05 0.80 -19.18
CA LEU A 272 -1.04 0.22 -20.09
C LEU A 272 -0.79 0.62 -21.55
N ILE A 273 -0.52 1.90 -21.80
CA ILE A 273 -0.20 2.42 -23.14
C ILE A 273 1.11 1.78 -23.65
N TYR A 274 2.11 1.63 -22.79
CA TYR A 274 3.37 0.96 -23.14
C TYR A 274 3.14 -0.50 -23.55
N LEU A 275 2.35 -1.26 -22.78
CA LEU A 275 2.04 -2.66 -23.09
C LEU A 275 1.24 -2.79 -24.39
N GLU A 276 0.31 -1.88 -24.66
CA GLU A 276 -0.48 -1.88 -25.89
C GLU A 276 0.41 -1.59 -27.11
N ASN A 277 1.11 -0.46 -27.10
CA ASN A 277 1.82 0.05 -28.27
C ASN A 277 3.11 -0.73 -28.59
N VAL A 278 3.81 -1.23 -27.58
CA VAL A 278 5.12 -1.87 -27.76
C VAL A 278 5.01 -3.39 -27.83
N HIS A 279 4.10 -3.98 -27.04
CA HIS A 279 4.05 -5.43 -26.85
C HIS A 279 2.80 -6.09 -27.44
N HIS A 280 1.86 -5.30 -27.98
CA HIS A 280 0.55 -5.76 -28.46
C HIS A 280 -0.23 -6.53 -27.38
N ILE A 281 -0.22 -5.97 -26.16
CA ILE A 281 -0.89 -6.53 -24.99
C ILE A 281 -1.93 -5.55 -24.46
N ARG A 282 -3.16 -6.02 -24.24
CA ARG A 282 -4.23 -5.25 -23.60
C ARG A 282 -4.61 -5.87 -22.25
N CYS A 283 -4.89 -5.00 -21.29
CA CYS A 283 -5.35 -5.40 -19.97
C CYS A 283 -6.87 -5.56 -19.98
N THR A 284 -7.39 -6.77 -19.77
CA THR A 284 -8.84 -6.99 -19.64
C THR A 284 -9.32 -6.71 -18.23
N ARG A 285 -8.49 -7.01 -17.23
CA ARG A 285 -8.84 -6.94 -15.81
C ARG A 285 -7.73 -6.32 -14.99
N LEU A 286 -8.10 -5.32 -14.21
CA LEU A 286 -7.19 -4.56 -13.36
C LEU A 286 -7.49 -4.83 -11.88
N VAL A 287 -6.63 -5.62 -11.24
CA VAL A 287 -6.72 -5.96 -9.82
C VAL A 287 -6.00 -4.90 -9.00
N GLY A 288 -6.74 -4.16 -8.16
CA GLY A 288 -6.18 -3.10 -7.33
C GLY A 288 -6.73 -3.12 -5.92
N ASP A 289 -6.26 -2.17 -5.11
CA ASP A 289 -7.08 -1.72 -3.99
C ASP A 289 -8.34 -1.03 -4.54
N GLY A 290 -9.39 -0.95 -3.73
CA GLY A 290 -10.71 -0.52 -4.20
C GLY A 290 -10.82 0.97 -4.51
N ASP A 291 -9.73 1.63 -4.92
CA ASP A 291 -9.63 3.06 -5.21
C ASP A 291 -10.07 3.36 -6.65
N ALA A 292 -11.09 4.19 -6.81
CA ALA A 292 -11.77 4.34 -8.09
C ALA A 292 -11.10 5.32 -9.07
N ASN A 293 -10.13 6.13 -8.62
CA ASN A 293 -9.47 7.12 -9.47
C ASN A 293 -8.59 6.50 -10.58
N THR A 294 -7.98 5.34 -10.30
CA THR A 294 -7.13 4.66 -11.29
C THR A 294 -7.95 4.18 -12.49
N ILE A 295 -9.12 3.57 -12.26
CA ILE A 295 -9.96 3.08 -13.36
C ILE A 295 -10.59 4.23 -14.17
N ALA A 296 -10.99 5.32 -13.52
CA ALA A 296 -11.54 6.48 -14.21
C ALA A 296 -10.54 7.05 -15.24
N LYS A 297 -9.29 7.26 -14.84
CA LYS A 297 -8.23 7.71 -15.75
C LYS A 297 -7.85 6.70 -16.83
N CYS A 298 -7.94 5.41 -16.53
CA CYS A 298 -7.75 4.39 -17.56
C CYS A 298 -8.82 4.50 -18.64
N LYS A 299 -10.09 4.67 -18.26
CA LYS A 299 -11.21 4.85 -19.22
C LYS A 299 -11.07 6.11 -20.06
N GLU A 300 -10.54 7.18 -19.49
CA GLU A 300 -10.33 8.46 -20.17
C GLU A 300 -9.17 8.43 -21.18
N ARG A 301 -8.03 7.81 -20.81
CA ARG A 301 -6.76 7.99 -21.51
C ARG A 301 -6.26 6.77 -22.29
N VAL A 302 -6.82 5.59 -22.05
CA VAL A 302 -6.44 4.34 -22.73
C VAL A 302 -7.49 4.02 -23.78
N SER A 303 -7.07 3.73 -25.01
CA SER A 303 -7.94 3.47 -26.17
C SER A 303 -9.04 2.42 -25.88
N TYR A 304 -8.66 1.32 -25.22
CA TYR A 304 -9.53 0.23 -24.80
C TYR A 304 -9.98 0.36 -23.34
N GLY A 305 -9.77 1.51 -22.70
CA GLY A 305 -10.00 1.74 -21.27
C GLY A 305 -11.42 1.40 -20.81
N GLY A 306 -12.42 1.64 -21.66
CA GLY A 306 -13.82 1.28 -21.42
C GLY A 306 -14.08 -0.23 -21.27
N ARG A 307 -13.21 -1.07 -21.86
CA ARG A 307 -13.28 -2.54 -21.77
C ARG A 307 -12.60 -3.10 -20.52
N ILE A 308 -11.85 -2.28 -19.78
CA ILE A 308 -11.12 -2.73 -18.58
C ILE A 308 -12.09 -2.94 -17.42
N LEU A 309 -12.15 -4.17 -16.93
CA LEU A 309 -12.89 -4.49 -15.71
C LEU A 309 -12.01 -4.30 -14.48
N LYS A 310 -12.40 -3.40 -13.59
CA LYS A 310 -11.77 -3.28 -12.28
C LYS A 310 -12.16 -4.47 -11.41
N VAL A 311 -11.16 -5.15 -10.85
CA VAL A 311 -11.35 -6.29 -9.94
C VAL A 311 -10.92 -5.88 -8.52
N GLU A 312 -11.85 -5.94 -7.57
CA GLU A 312 -11.55 -5.60 -6.18
C GLU A 312 -10.65 -6.67 -5.54
N CYS A 313 -9.60 -6.24 -4.82
CA CYS A 313 -8.81 -7.16 -4.01
C CYS A 313 -9.65 -7.77 -2.86
N ALA A 314 -9.77 -9.09 -2.83
CA ALA A 314 -10.54 -9.82 -1.83
C ALA A 314 -10.10 -9.53 -0.38
N ASN A 315 -8.79 -9.39 -0.15
CA ASN A 315 -8.25 -9.06 1.17
C ASN A 315 -8.58 -7.61 1.58
N HIS A 316 -8.61 -6.68 0.62
CA HIS A 316 -8.99 -5.29 0.88
C HIS A 316 -10.49 -5.14 1.11
N ALA A 317 -11.33 -5.80 0.32
CA ALA A 317 -12.79 -5.82 0.50
C ALA A 317 -13.18 -6.37 1.89
N VAL A 318 -12.60 -7.51 2.30
CA VAL A 318 -12.86 -8.10 3.62
C VAL A 318 -12.28 -7.23 4.76
N ARG A 319 -11.14 -6.55 4.56
CA ARG A 319 -10.61 -5.56 5.52
C ARG A 319 -11.56 -4.37 5.67
N ARG A 320 -12.12 -3.86 4.57
CA ARG A 320 -13.11 -2.77 4.55
C ARG A 320 -14.38 -3.17 5.31
N TYR A 321 -14.91 -4.36 5.06
CA TYR A 321 -16.01 -4.94 5.83
C TYR A 321 -15.68 -5.01 7.32
N GLY A 322 -14.52 -5.55 7.69
CA GLY A 322 -14.07 -5.61 9.08
C GLY A 322 -14.02 -4.25 9.78
N ARG A 323 -13.54 -3.20 9.10
CA ARG A 323 -13.55 -1.81 9.63
C ARG A 323 -14.97 -1.28 9.81
N ALA A 324 -15.87 -1.55 8.86
CA ALA A 324 -17.28 -1.15 8.98
C ALA A 324 -17.96 -1.80 10.19
N ILE A 325 -17.73 -3.10 10.40
CA ILE A 325 -18.25 -3.82 11.58
C ILE A 325 -17.65 -3.29 12.88
N GLN A 326 -16.36 -2.94 12.90
CA GLN A 326 -15.74 -2.29 14.07
C GLN A 326 -16.38 -0.92 14.36
N LYS A 327 -16.71 -0.14 13.33
CA LYS A 327 -17.42 1.14 13.48
C LYS A 327 -18.82 0.95 14.06
N LEU A 328 -19.56 -0.06 13.59
CA LEU A 328 -20.86 -0.43 14.17
C LEU A 328 -20.75 -0.86 15.64
N GLN A 329 -19.75 -1.69 15.96
CA GLN A 329 -19.49 -2.14 17.33
C GLN A 329 -19.18 -0.97 18.29
N GLY A 330 -18.55 0.10 17.79
CA GLY A 330 -18.27 1.32 18.55
C GLY A 330 -19.43 2.30 18.67
N ASN A 331 -20.54 2.12 17.92
CA ASN A 331 -21.63 3.08 17.89
C ASN A 331 -22.57 2.92 19.10
N THR A 332 -22.27 3.64 20.18
CA THR A 332 -23.06 3.64 21.42
C THR A 332 -24.41 4.36 21.29
N SER A 333 -24.50 5.36 20.40
CA SER A 333 -25.74 6.13 20.17
C SER A 333 -26.82 5.30 19.48
N ARG A 334 -26.44 4.47 18.49
CA ARG A 334 -27.38 3.67 17.71
C ARG A 334 -27.78 2.36 18.40
N PHE A 335 -26.90 1.82 19.24
CA PHE A 335 -27.11 0.55 19.94
C PHE A 335 -26.92 0.75 21.45
N SER A 336 -27.85 1.53 22.01
CA SER A 336 -27.98 1.86 23.43
C SER A 336 -28.75 0.77 24.19
N GLY A 337 -28.99 0.99 25.49
CA GLY A 337 -29.76 0.08 26.32
C GLY A 337 -29.05 -1.22 26.70
N GLN A 338 -29.68 -1.99 27.59
CA GLN A 338 -29.13 -3.24 28.13
C GLN A 338 -28.92 -4.31 27.04
N THR A 339 -29.85 -4.40 26.10
CA THR A 339 -29.81 -5.31 24.93
C THR A 339 -28.72 -4.91 23.95
N GLY A 340 -28.60 -3.62 23.60
CA GLY A 340 -27.55 -3.11 22.72
C GLY A 340 -26.14 -3.26 23.30
N ILE A 341 -25.95 -3.06 24.62
CA ILE A 341 -24.66 -3.31 25.29
C ILE A 341 -24.25 -4.79 25.18
N LYS A 342 -25.17 -5.70 25.46
CA LYS A 342 -24.93 -7.16 25.33
C LYS A 342 -24.59 -7.55 23.89
N ALA A 343 -25.35 -7.05 22.92
CA ALA A 343 -25.12 -7.30 21.50
C ALA A 343 -23.76 -6.77 21.01
N ARG A 344 -23.37 -5.56 21.40
CA ARG A 344 -22.04 -4.99 21.06
C ARG A 344 -20.88 -5.78 21.68
N LYS A 345 -21.05 -6.30 22.90
CA LYS A 345 -20.05 -7.17 23.56
C LYS A 345 -19.90 -8.50 22.81
N LEU A 346 -21.02 -9.11 22.40
CA LEU A 346 -21.03 -10.33 21.60
C LEU A 346 -20.40 -10.09 20.21
N LEU A 347 -20.77 -9.00 19.54
CA LEU A 347 -20.19 -8.62 18.26
C LEU A 347 -18.67 -8.51 18.36
N LYS A 348 -18.14 -7.82 19.38
CA LYS A 348 -16.69 -7.67 19.61
C LYS A 348 -15.95 -9.02 19.65
N GLN A 349 -16.56 -10.06 20.22
CA GLN A 349 -15.97 -11.40 20.28
C GLN A 349 -16.03 -12.14 18.94
N LYS A 350 -17.04 -11.84 18.09
CA LYS A 350 -17.34 -12.57 16.86
C LYS A 350 -16.89 -11.84 15.58
N ILE A 351 -16.38 -10.61 15.64
CA ILE A 351 -15.88 -9.84 14.46
C ILE A 351 -14.94 -10.67 13.59
N MET A 352 -13.95 -11.34 14.21
CA MET A 352 -12.99 -12.14 13.44
C MET A 352 -13.64 -13.33 12.73
N LYS A 353 -14.71 -13.92 13.31
CA LYS A 353 -15.45 -15.01 12.66
C LYS A 353 -16.23 -14.50 11.46
N LEU A 354 -16.82 -13.30 11.52
CA LEU A 354 -17.47 -12.66 10.37
C LEU A 354 -16.48 -12.39 9.23
N ILE A 355 -15.29 -11.88 9.56
CA ILE A 355 -14.22 -11.59 8.59
C ILE A 355 -13.71 -12.90 7.95
N ILE A 356 -13.47 -13.94 8.74
CA ILE A 356 -13.01 -15.25 8.25
C ILE A 356 -14.11 -15.91 7.40
N GLY A 357 -15.37 -15.86 7.85
CA GLY A 357 -16.52 -16.38 7.12
C GLY A 357 -16.66 -15.74 5.74
N ALA A 358 -16.63 -14.40 5.67
CA ALA A 358 -16.64 -13.67 4.42
C ALA A 358 -15.49 -14.06 3.49
N ARG A 359 -14.26 -14.20 4.02
CA ARG A 359 -13.11 -14.61 3.19
C ARG A 359 -13.23 -16.04 2.68
N ASN A 360 -13.77 -16.95 3.49
CA ASN A 360 -13.97 -18.35 3.12
C ASN A 360 -15.04 -18.49 2.05
N VAL A 361 -16.15 -17.76 2.17
CA VAL A 361 -17.21 -17.70 1.15
C VAL A 361 -16.64 -17.30 -0.22
N ILE A 362 -15.76 -16.30 -0.25
CA ILE A 362 -15.04 -15.91 -1.50
C ILE A 362 -14.20 -17.07 -2.05
N LYS A 363 -13.51 -17.83 -1.20
CA LYS A 363 -12.62 -18.92 -1.65
C LYS A 363 -13.41 -20.11 -2.19
N VAL A 364 -14.51 -20.46 -1.53
CA VAL A 364 -15.35 -21.62 -1.89
C VAL A 364 -16.01 -21.38 -3.25
N ASN A 365 -16.50 -20.17 -3.49
CA ASN A 365 -17.15 -19.79 -4.74
C ASN A 365 -16.17 -19.26 -5.79
N ALA A 366 -14.85 -19.31 -5.54
CA ALA A 366 -13.86 -18.71 -6.42
C ALA A 366 -13.83 -19.41 -7.79
N ILE A 367 -13.73 -18.61 -8.86
CA ILE A 367 -13.46 -19.11 -10.20
C ILE A 367 -12.02 -18.84 -10.61
N ASN A 368 -11.54 -19.59 -11.60
CA ASN A 368 -10.26 -19.32 -12.21
C ASN A 368 -10.25 -17.92 -12.82
N HIS A 369 -9.11 -17.24 -12.71
CA HIS A 369 -8.97 -15.89 -13.23
C HIS A 369 -9.33 -15.83 -14.72
N HIS A 370 -9.04 -16.81 -15.55
CA HIS A 370 -9.30 -16.70 -17.00
C HIS A 370 -10.75 -16.93 -17.42
N ASN A 371 -11.61 -17.40 -16.51
CA ASN A 371 -12.98 -17.77 -16.84
C ASN A 371 -13.92 -16.56 -16.71
N GLN A 372 -14.91 -16.49 -17.60
CA GLN A 372 -16.05 -15.62 -17.40
C GLN A 372 -16.89 -16.12 -16.21
N PRO A 373 -17.42 -15.21 -15.38
CA PRO A 373 -18.17 -15.61 -14.21
C PRO A 373 -19.58 -16.05 -14.59
N GLU A 374 -19.90 -17.30 -14.28
CA GLU A 374 -21.25 -17.85 -14.41
C GLU A 374 -22.21 -17.09 -13.48
N LYS A 375 -23.38 -16.68 -14.02
CA LYS A 375 -24.41 -15.95 -13.25
C LYS A 375 -24.85 -16.73 -12.01
N GLU A 376 -24.91 -18.05 -12.09
CA GLU A 376 -25.28 -18.94 -10.97
C GLU A 376 -24.26 -18.90 -9.82
N LYS A 377 -22.96 -18.98 -10.13
CA LYS A 377 -21.89 -18.88 -9.11
C LYS A 377 -21.89 -17.53 -8.40
N ILE A 378 -22.18 -16.43 -9.12
CA ILE A 378 -22.35 -15.12 -8.50
C ILE A 378 -23.56 -15.11 -7.55
N LYS A 379 -24.69 -15.70 -7.95
CA LYS A 379 -25.89 -15.82 -7.10
C LYS A 379 -25.59 -16.64 -5.83
N ASN A 380 -24.86 -17.74 -5.96
CA ASN A 380 -24.43 -18.57 -4.83
C ASN A 380 -23.52 -17.78 -3.87
N LEU A 381 -22.53 -17.06 -4.41
CA LEU A 381 -21.67 -16.17 -3.62
C LEU A 381 -22.47 -15.09 -2.86
N ILE A 382 -23.46 -14.48 -3.52
CA ILE A 382 -24.35 -13.47 -2.90
C ILE A 382 -25.17 -14.10 -1.77
N SER A 383 -25.74 -15.28 -1.99
CA SER A 383 -26.51 -16.01 -0.98
C SER A 383 -25.66 -16.35 0.23
N ASP A 384 -24.48 -16.92 0.00
CA ASP A 384 -23.52 -17.29 1.04
C ASP A 384 -23.07 -16.07 1.86
N PHE A 385 -22.77 -14.94 1.20
CA PHE A 385 -22.45 -13.70 1.92
C PHE A 385 -23.58 -13.26 2.84
N ARG A 386 -24.83 -13.24 2.35
CA ARG A 386 -26.00 -12.87 3.15
C ARG A 386 -26.20 -13.81 4.35
N ASN A 387 -25.75 -15.06 4.24
CA ASN A 387 -25.86 -16.05 5.30
C ASN A 387 -24.72 -16.00 6.34
N VAL A 388 -23.56 -15.39 6.03
CA VAL A 388 -22.42 -15.31 6.97
C VAL A 388 -22.82 -14.78 8.37
N PRO A 389 -23.59 -13.69 8.52
CA PRO A 389 -23.99 -13.21 9.84
C PRO A 389 -24.83 -14.23 10.61
N ASN A 390 -25.82 -14.85 9.95
CA ASN A 390 -26.69 -15.85 10.57
C ASN A 390 -25.88 -17.06 11.06
N HIS A 391 -25.00 -17.58 10.21
CA HIS A 391 -24.09 -18.68 10.54
C HIS A 391 -23.21 -18.36 11.77
N VAL A 392 -22.67 -17.15 11.87
CA VAL A 392 -21.77 -16.77 12.97
C VAL A 392 -22.49 -16.65 14.32
N PHE A 393 -23.77 -16.25 14.30
CA PHE A 393 -24.61 -16.07 15.49
C PHE A 393 -25.54 -17.28 15.76
N GLY A 394 -25.30 -18.42 15.11
CA GLY A 394 -25.89 -19.70 15.52
C GLY A 394 -27.17 -20.11 14.80
N LYS A 395 -27.56 -19.44 13.70
CA LYS A 395 -28.65 -19.87 12.82
C LYS A 395 -28.10 -20.56 11.58
N HIS A 396 -28.37 -21.86 11.44
CA HIS A 396 -27.74 -22.73 10.45
C HIS A 396 -28.64 -23.18 9.29
N ASP A 397 -29.91 -22.79 9.28
CA ASP A 397 -30.95 -23.25 8.33
C ASP A 397 -30.55 -23.09 6.85
N ASN A 398 -29.91 -21.97 6.51
CA ASN A 398 -29.52 -21.65 5.14
C ASN A 398 -28.04 -21.97 4.84
N CYS A 399 -27.39 -22.81 5.64
CA CYS A 399 -26.00 -23.21 5.41
C CYS A 399 -25.90 -24.30 4.33
N GLY A 400 -24.94 -24.13 3.40
CA GLY A 400 -24.53 -25.19 2.48
C GLY A 400 -23.88 -26.38 3.21
N ASP A 401 -23.69 -27.49 2.49
CA ASP A 401 -23.28 -28.78 3.06
C ASP A 401 -21.88 -28.79 3.68
N PHE A 402 -21.06 -27.78 3.36
CA PHE A 402 -19.76 -27.54 3.97
C PHE A 402 -19.84 -27.06 5.43
N CYS A 403 -21.03 -26.78 5.96
CA CYS A 403 -21.22 -26.35 7.34
C CYS A 403 -21.27 -27.54 8.31
N LYS A 404 -20.17 -27.77 9.04
CA LYS A 404 -20.06 -28.81 10.10
C LYS A 404 -21.04 -28.65 11.28
N ARG A 405 -21.81 -27.56 11.33
CA ARG A 405 -22.76 -27.25 12.40
C ARG A 405 -24.22 -27.30 11.94
N LYS A 406 -24.45 -27.70 10.68
CA LYS A 406 -25.79 -27.87 10.11
C LYS A 406 -26.62 -28.92 10.88
N SER A 407 -25.94 -29.86 11.54
CA SER A 407 -26.52 -30.92 12.37
C SER A 407 -26.58 -30.59 13.88
N ILE A 408 -26.19 -29.38 14.30
CA ILE A 408 -26.22 -28.95 15.70
C ILE A 408 -27.42 -28.01 15.88
N GLU A 409 -28.18 -28.17 16.97
CA GLU A 409 -29.31 -27.27 17.29
C GLU A 409 -28.88 -25.80 17.28
N ASN A 410 -29.75 -24.96 16.72
CA ASN A 410 -29.50 -23.53 16.59
C ASN A 410 -29.28 -22.89 17.97
N ASN A 411 -28.24 -22.08 18.12
CA ASN A 411 -28.05 -21.27 19.33
C ASN A 411 -28.94 -20.02 19.23
N GLU A 412 -30.24 -20.22 19.45
CA GLU A 412 -31.27 -19.17 19.29
C GLU A 412 -31.05 -17.97 20.21
N THR A 413 -30.33 -18.14 21.32
CA THR A 413 -30.12 -17.08 22.32
C THR A 413 -29.21 -15.97 21.79
N GLU A 414 -28.08 -16.32 21.15
CA GLU A 414 -27.18 -15.33 20.54
C GLU A 414 -27.86 -14.61 19.35
N TYR A 415 -28.55 -15.38 18.51
CA TYR A 415 -29.27 -14.86 17.35
C TYR A 415 -30.36 -13.86 17.75
N SER A 416 -31.19 -14.22 18.72
CA SER A 416 -32.31 -13.39 19.19
C SER A 416 -31.86 -12.07 19.79
N ILE A 417 -30.75 -12.06 20.54
CA ILE A 417 -30.15 -10.81 21.07
C ILE A 417 -29.66 -9.91 19.93
N MET A 418 -29.00 -10.47 18.93
CA MET A 418 -28.50 -9.70 17.78
C MET A 418 -29.63 -9.18 16.88
N HIS A 419 -30.71 -9.95 16.75
CA HIS A 419 -31.89 -9.58 15.98
C HIS A 419 -32.69 -8.47 16.68
N SER A 420 -33.08 -8.68 17.95
CA SER A 420 -33.85 -7.71 18.74
C SER A 420 -33.14 -6.37 18.94
N SER A 421 -31.81 -6.36 19.01
CA SER A 421 -31.02 -5.12 19.09
C SER A 421 -30.89 -4.36 17.76
N GLY A 422 -31.39 -4.90 16.64
CA GLY A 422 -31.21 -4.35 15.29
C GLY A 422 -29.77 -4.43 14.75
N LEU A 423 -28.82 -4.94 15.54
CA LEU A 423 -27.41 -5.01 15.17
C LEU A 423 -27.17 -6.03 14.05
N LEU A 424 -27.92 -7.13 14.02
CA LEU A 424 -27.84 -8.13 12.95
C LEU A 424 -28.21 -7.53 11.59
N HIS A 425 -29.26 -6.70 11.53
CA HIS A 425 -29.66 -6.03 10.31
C HIS A 425 -28.60 -5.02 9.85
N ALA A 426 -28.02 -4.25 10.78
CA ALA A 426 -26.92 -3.34 10.45
C ALA A 426 -25.69 -4.08 9.88
N ILE A 427 -25.38 -5.27 10.40
CA ILE A 427 -24.32 -6.14 9.85
C ILE A 427 -24.69 -6.63 8.44
N GLN A 428 -25.95 -7.05 8.21
CA GLN A 428 -26.44 -7.47 6.90
C GLN A 428 -26.45 -6.32 5.88
N TYR A 429 -26.71 -5.09 6.32
CA TYR A 429 -26.58 -3.91 5.47
C TYR A 429 -25.12 -3.68 5.07
N GLU A 430 -24.19 -3.74 6.03
CA GLU A 430 -22.76 -3.55 5.74
C GLU A 430 -22.19 -4.65 4.84
N ILE A 431 -22.62 -5.92 5.00
CA ILE A 431 -22.20 -6.99 4.09
C ILE A 431 -22.72 -6.73 2.66
N GLY A 432 -23.98 -6.29 2.54
CA GLY A 432 -24.59 -5.88 1.28
C GLY A 432 -23.79 -4.79 0.57
N ARG A 433 -23.54 -3.70 1.28
CA ARG A 433 -22.83 -2.51 0.78
C ARG A 433 -21.36 -2.76 0.44
N THR A 434 -20.66 -3.60 1.21
CA THR A 434 -19.19 -3.73 1.09
C THR A 434 -18.73 -4.96 0.31
N LEU A 435 -19.47 -6.07 0.37
CA LEU A 435 -19.09 -7.34 -0.26
C LEU A 435 -20.04 -7.73 -1.37
N VAL A 436 -21.36 -7.76 -1.10
CA VAL A 436 -22.35 -8.21 -2.10
C VAL A 436 -22.35 -7.30 -3.32
N ALA A 437 -22.20 -5.98 -3.11
CA ALA A 437 -22.07 -4.99 -4.19
C ALA A 437 -20.90 -5.25 -5.14
N CYS A 438 -19.89 -5.99 -4.67
CA CYS A 438 -18.67 -6.30 -5.41
C CYS A 438 -18.59 -7.80 -5.78
N SER A 439 -19.64 -8.60 -5.60
CA SER A 439 -19.62 -10.06 -5.82
C SER A 439 -19.16 -10.45 -7.22
N ASN A 440 -19.57 -9.69 -8.23
CA ASN A 440 -19.12 -9.86 -9.62
C ASN A 440 -17.59 -9.80 -9.76
N THR A 441 -16.90 -9.07 -8.88
CA THR A 441 -15.43 -8.95 -8.86
C THR A 441 -14.75 -9.85 -7.85
N LEU A 442 -15.39 -10.08 -6.70
CA LEU A 442 -14.85 -10.94 -5.66
C LEU A 442 -14.84 -12.41 -6.04
N ILE A 443 -15.67 -12.82 -7.01
CA ILE A 443 -15.70 -14.18 -7.56
C ILE A 443 -14.34 -14.64 -8.10
N TRP A 444 -13.50 -13.71 -8.58
CA TRP A 444 -12.14 -14.05 -9.01
C TRP A 444 -11.18 -14.31 -7.84
N ASN A 445 -11.53 -13.99 -6.59
CA ASN A 445 -10.67 -14.21 -5.43
C ASN A 445 -9.26 -13.57 -5.57
N ALA A 446 -9.15 -12.50 -6.35
CA ALA A 446 -7.87 -11.86 -6.66
C ALA A 446 -7.31 -11.09 -5.46
N THR A 447 -5.97 -11.03 -5.37
CA THR A 447 -5.29 -10.28 -4.31
C THR A 447 -4.17 -9.43 -4.88
N ASN A 448 -4.03 -8.20 -4.40
CA ASN A 448 -2.89 -7.33 -4.72
C ASN A 448 -1.66 -7.58 -3.83
N ASN A 449 -1.62 -8.71 -3.11
CA ASN A 449 -0.49 -9.13 -2.27
C ASN A 449 0.88 -9.09 -2.99
N PRO A 450 1.00 -9.43 -4.29
CA PRO A 450 2.27 -9.30 -5.01
C PRO A 450 2.75 -7.85 -5.06
N ALA A 451 1.84 -6.92 -5.33
CA ALA A 451 2.15 -5.50 -5.35
C ALA A 451 2.51 -4.99 -3.94
N GLU A 452 1.75 -5.39 -2.90
CA GLU A 452 2.12 -5.11 -1.50
C GLU A 452 3.53 -5.67 -1.15
N THR A 453 3.91 -6.82 -1.73
CA THR A 453 5.23 -7.44 -1.53
C THR A 453 6.33 -6.63 -2.19
N TYR A 454 6.12 -6.15 -3.42
CA TYR A 454 7.03 -5.20 -4.07
C TYR A 454 7.18 -3.94 -3.24
N MET A 455 6.06 -3.35 -2.75
CA MET A 455 6.10 -2.17 -1.89
C MET A 455 6.89 -2.42 -0.59
N SER A 456 6.86 -3.64 -0.05
CA SER A 456 7.70 -4.03 1.09
C SER A 456 9.19 -4.06 0.73
N GLN A 457 9.57 -4.55 -0.45
CA GLN A 457 10.97 -4.52 -0.91
C GLN A 457 11.43 -3.08 -1.15
N LEU A 458 10.63 -2.28 -1.83
CA LEU A 458 10.89 -0.87 -2.04
C LEU A 458 11.10 -0.15 -0.71
N CYS A 459 10.22 -0.38 0.26
CA CYS A 459 10.32 0.24 1.59
C CYS A 459 11.65 -0.10 2.28
N LYS A 460 12.12 -1.36 2.18
CA LYS A 460 13.44 -1.76 2.70
C LYS A 460 14.55 -0.97 1.99
N ILE A 461 14.56 -1.00 0.67
CA ILE A 461 15.61 -0.42 -0.17
C ILE A 461 15.57 1.11 -0.12
N SER A 462 14.43 1.73 0.20
CA SER A 462 14.28 3.18 0.37
C SER A 462 14.52 3.66 1.80
N GLY A 463 15.27 2.91 2.62
CA GLY A 463 15.60 3.30 3.99
C GLY A 463 14.38 3.39 4.91
N GLY A 464 13.38 2.53 4.72
CA GLY A 464 12.19 2.45 5.57
C GLY A 464 11.26 3.67 5.52
N LYS A 465 11.38 4.50 4.46
CA LYS A 465 10.74 5.83 4.34
C LYS A 465 11.19 6.82 5.42
N ARG A 466 12.31 6.55 6.10
CA ARG A 466 12.94 7.44 7.09
C ARG A 466 13.90 8.42 6.41
N ILE A 467 14.61 7.92 5.40
CA ILE A 467 15.57 8.71 4.62
C ILE A 467 14.90 9.20 3.34
N ASN A 468 15.10 10.47 3.01
CA ASN A 468 14.52 11.07 1.82
C ASN A 468 15.45 10.96 0.59
N PHE A 469 15.25 9.92 -0.22
CA PHE A 469 16.01 9.69 -1.47
C PHE A 469 15.36 10.28 -2.74
N SER A 470 14.26 11.04 -2.61
CA SER A 470 13.47 11.55 -3.75
C SER A 470 14.13 12.68 -4.54
N LYS A 471 15.15 13.31 -3.97
CA LYS A 471 15.65 14.63 -4.40
C LYS A 471 16.63 14.60 -5.59
N ALA A 472 17.25 13.45 -5.88
CA ALA A 472 18.30 13.32 -6.91
C ALA A 472 18.39 11.91 -7.54
N GLY A 473 17.34 11.47 -8.23
CA GLY A 473 17.30 10.16 -8.94
C GLY A 473 17.36 8.92 -8.04
N GLY A 474 17.75 9.04 -6.77
CA GLY A 474 17.95 7.94 -5.84
C GLY A 474 16.71 7.06 -5.63
N PHE A 475 15.51 7.64 -5.66
CA PHE A 475 14.26 6.87 -5.59
C PHE A 475 14.10 5.93 -6.80
N ASN A 476 14.43 6.37 -8.01
CA ASN A 476 14.36 5.53 -9.22
C ASN A 476 15.33 4.36 -9.14
N ARG A 477 16.58 4.62 -8.74
CA ARG A 477 17.61 3.57 -8.58
C ARG A 477 17.12 2.47 -7.65
N ARG A 478 16.55 2.88 -6.51
CA ARG A 478 16.03 1.98 -5.48
C ARG A 478 14.77 1.23 -5.91
N ALA A 479 13.91 1.85 -6.72
CA ALA A 479 12.78 1.17 -7.33
C ALA A 479 13.24 0.05 -8.29
N ASN A 480 14.25 0.30 -9.13
CA ASN A 480 14.82 -0.74 -9.98
C ASN A 480 15.45 -1.90 -9.18
N ILE A 481 16.16 -1.62 -8.09
CA ILE A 481 16.66 -2.68 -7.20
C ILE A 481 15.50 -3.45 -6.55
N ALA A 482 14.38 -2.78 -6.23
CA ALA A 482 13.20 -3.44 -5.69
C ALA A 482 12.56 -4.39 -6.71
N VAL A 483 12.58 -4.05 -8.00
CA VAL A 483 12.16 -4.96 -9.09
C VAL A 483 13.03 -6.21 -9.07
N LEU A 484 14.35 -6.05 -9.08
CA LEU A 484 15.29 -7.17 -9.03
C LEU A 484 15.10 -8.03 -7.77
N ALA A 485 14.95 -7.40 -6.60
CA ALA A 485 14.73 -8.10 -5.34
C ALA A 485 13.39 -8.87 -5.29
N PHE A 486 12.38 -8.39 -6.01
CA PHE A 486 11.08 -9.03 -6.14
C PHE A 486 11.16 -10.23 -7.09
N GLN A 487 11.68 -10.04 -8.30
CA GLN A 487 11.77 -11.10 -9.32
C GLN A 487 12.79 -12.19 -8.96
N ASN A 488 13.86 -11.82 -8.25
CA ASN A 488 14.93 -12.71 -7.82
C ASN A 488 14.96 -12.83 -6.29
N PRO A 489 14.07 -13.66 -5.69
CA PRO A 489 13.96 -13.82 -4.25
C PRO A 489 15.27 -14.33 -3.65
N ALA A 490 15.44 -14.15 -2.33
CA ALA A 490 16.68 -14.53 -1.64
C ALA A 490 17.94 -13.81 -2.16
N GLN A 491 17.75 -12.59 -2.68
CA GLN A 491 18.81 -11.71 -3.16
C GLN A 491 19.68 -12.30 -4.29
N GLN A 492 19.14 -13.23 -5.08
CA GLN A 492 19.90 -13.91 -6.13
C GLN A 492 20.38 -12.97 -7.24
N TYR A 493 19.71 -11.82 -7.43
CA TYR A 493 20.12 -10.80 -8.40
C TYR A 493 21.55 -10.28 -8.18
N HIS A 494 22.10 -10.36 -6.97
CA HIS A 494 23.50 -9.93 -6.73
C HIS A 494 24.51 -10.71 -7.56
N GLY A 495 24.24 -11.97 -7.91
CA GLY A 495 25.15 -12.76 -8.74
C GLY A 495 25.32 -12.18 -10.14
N LYS A 496 24.21 -11.92 -10.83
CA LYS A 496 24.22 -11.30 -12.17
C LYS A 496 24.65 -9.84 -12.12
N ALA A 497 24.19 -9.07 -11.14
CA ALA A 497 24.63 -7.68 -10.95
C ALA A 497 26.15 -7.57 -10.71
N TYR A 498 26.73 -8.49 -9.94
CA TYR A 498 28.19 -8.55 -9.74
C TYR A 498 28.91 -8.79 -11.07
N LYS A 499 28.48 -9.79 -11.85
CA LYS A 499 29.07 -10.10 -13.15
C LYS A 499 29.03 -8.92 -14.11
N MET A 500 27.91 -8.18 -14.15
CA MET A 500 27.77 -7.00 -15.02
C MET A 500 28.63 -5.81 -14.57
N ILE A 501 28.97 -5.70 -13.28
CA ILE A 501 29.79 -4.60 -12.75
C ILE A 501 31.29 -4.93 -12.83
N ALA A 502 31.67 -6.17 -12.52
CA ALA A 502 33.05 -6.60 -12.40
C ALA A 502 33.56 -7.40 -13.60
N ASN A 503 32.70 -7.68 -14.60
CA ASN A 503 33.02 -8.50 -15.78
C ASN A 503 33.62 -9.89 -15.45
N LYS A 504 33.40 -10.39 -14.22
CA LYS A 504 33.88 -11.68 -13.74
C LYS A 504 32.89 -12.31 -12.79
N SER A 505 32.99 -13.63 -12.64
CA SER A 505 32.17 -14.35 -11.68
C SER A 505 32.59 -14.04 -10.24
N PRO A 506 31.63 -13.93 -9.30
CA PRO A 506 31.96 -13.66 -7.91
C PRO A 506 32.75 -14.80 -7.26
N SER A 507 33.62 -14.42 -6.32
CA SER A 507 34.38 -15.35 -5.49
C SER A 507 33.53 -16.00 -4.38
N THR A 508 34.15 -16.90 -3.62
CA THR A 508 33.54 -17.72 -2.56
C THR A 508 32.61 -16.97 -1.60
N PRO A 509 32.91 -15.74 -1.11
CA PRO A 509 32.05 -15.05 -0.13
C PRO A 509 30.63 -14.77 -0.64
N LEU A 510 30.49 -14.20 -1.85
CA LEU A 510 29.18 -13.91 -2.40
C LEU A 510 28.44 -15.20 -2.78
N ASN A 511 29.14 -16.19 -3.35
CA ASN A 511 28.53 -17.49 -3.66
C ASN A 511 27.99 -18.20 -2.39
N LYS A 512 28.76 -18.19 -1.30
CA LYS A 512 28.34 -18.74 0.00
C LYS A 512 27.14 -17.98 0.57
N PHE A 513 27.13 -16.66 0.46
CA PHE A 513 25.99 -15.82 0.85
C PHE A 513 24.73 -16.18 0.05
N LEU A 514 24.83 -16.23 -1.27
CA LEU A 514 23.71 -16.54 -2.17
C LEU A 514 23.15 -17.93 -1.93
N LEU A 515 24.02 -18.94 -1.76
CA LEU A 515 23.63 -20.31 -1.45
C LEU A 515 22.92 -20.40 -0.10
N THR A 516 23.47 -19.76 0.93
CA THR A 516 22.86 -19.72 2.28
C THR A 516 21.49 -19.07 2.25
N ARG A 517 21.33 -17.96 1.54
CA ARG A 517 20.06 -17.25 1.39
C ARG A 517 19.03 -18.09 0.63
N ARG A 518 19.44 -18.74 -0.47
CA ARG A 518 18.59 -19.66 -1.24
C ARG A 518 18.09 -20.82 -0.37
N ASN A 519 18.97 -21.48 0.37
CA ASN A 519 18.61 -22.60 1.24
C ASN A 519 17.64 -22.17 2.36
N LYS A 520 17.87 -21.02 3.01
CA LYS A 520 16.93 -20.46 3.99
C LYS A 520 15.56 -20.14 3.38
N TYR A 521 15.54 -19.61 2.15
CA TYR A 521 14.30 -19.32 1.43
C TYR A 521 13.51 -20.59 1.09
N LEU A 522 14.18 -21.62 0.55
CA LEU A 522 13.56 -22.92 0.22
C LEU A 522 13.00 -23.59 1.48
N LYS A 523 13.75 -23.61 2.59
CA LYS A 523 13.26 -24.12 3.89
C LYS A 523 12.01 -23.35 4.36
N ARG A 524 11.95 -22.02 4.17
CA ARG A 524 10.77 -21.22 4.50
C ARG A 524 9.55 -21.61 3.65
N LEU A 525 9.75 -21.87 2.36
CA LEU A 525 8.68 -22.32 1.46
C LEU A 525 8.15 -23.69 1.88
N GLN A 526 9.04 -24.64 2.18
CA GLN A 526 8.66 -25.96 2.70
C GLN A 526 7.86 -25.86 4.00
N ARG A 527 8.34 -25.06 4.98
CA ARG A 527 7.61 -24.84 6.25
C ARG A 527 6.23 -24.22 6.06
N LYS A 528 6.06 -23.32 5.08
CA LYS A 528 4.75 -22.74 4.76
C LYS A 528 3.75 -23.77 4.21
N LYS A 529 4.22 -24.79 3.47
CA LYS A 529 3.38 -25.90 3.01
C LYS A 529 2.92 -26.77 4.19
N LEU A 530 3.81 -27.00 5.16
CA LEU A 530 3.53 -27.82 6.35
C LEU A 530 2.65 -27.11 7.39
N PHE A 531 2.77 -25.78 7.52
CA PHE A 531 2.04 -25.00 8.55
C PHE A 531 1.38 -23.75 7.93
N PRO A 532 0.11 -23.83 7.49
CA PRO A 532 -0.63 -22.66 7.02
C PRO A 532 -0.85 -21.69 8.20
N ASN A 533 -0.14 -20.55 8.17
CA ASN A 533 -0.09 -19.58 9.26
C ASN A 533 -1.47 -19.02 9.66
N ILE A 534 -1.87 -19.23 10.92
CA ILE A 534 -2.88 -18.43 11.62
C ILE A 534 -2.17 -17.19 12.18
N ARG A 535 -2.17 -16.07 11.45
CA ARG A 535 -1.66 -14.78 11.97
C ARG A 535 -2.81 -13.90 12.46
N LYS A 536 -2.68 -13.43 13.71
CA LYS A 536 -3.58 -12.43 14.30
C LYS A 536 -3.24 -11.04 13.73
N PHE A 537 -4.22 -10.42 13.08
CA PHE A 537 -4.14 -9.07 12.50
C PHE A 537 -4.40 -8.00 13.57
N ARG A 538 -3.69 -6.87 13.53
CA ARG A 538 -4.02 -5.67 14.30
C ARG A 538 -4.53 -4.58 13.35
N PRO A 539 -5.75 -4.05 13.54
CA PRO A 539 -6.29 -3.01 12.66
C PRO A 539 -5.64 -1.66 12.96
N LYS A 540 -5.38 -0.89 11.90
CA LYS A 540 -5.18 0.57 11.96
C LYS A 540 -6.30 1.24 11.18
N GLN A 541 -6.87 2.30 11.76
CA GLN A 541 -7.83 3.19 11.10
C GLN A 541 -7.05 4.26 10.32
N ASN A 542 -7.48 4.55 9.09
CA ASN A 542 -7.09 5.74 8.33
C ASN A 542 -8.32 6.15 7.49
N THR A 543 -8.65 7.44 7.49
CA THR A 543 -9.56 8.09 6.55
C THR A 543 -8.74 8.77 5.44
N GLY A 544 -9.26 8.76 4.21
CA GLY A 544 -8.60 9.37 3.04
C GLY A 544 -9.27 10.68 2.58
N ASP A 545 -8.74 11.31 1.52
CA ASP A 545 -9.20 12.56 0.92
C ASP A 545 -10.05 12.36 -0.35
N CYS A 546 -10.29 13.44 -1.10
CA CYS A 546 -11.05 13.44 -2.36
C CYS A 546 -10.35 12.73 -3.53
N ASN A 547 -9.05 12.48 -3.45
CA ASN A 547 -8.25 11.83 -4.50
C ASN A 547 -7.78 10.42 -4.10
N TYR A 548 -8.01 10.00 -2.86
CA TYR A 548 -7.52 8.75 -2.29
C TYR A 548 -8.35 8.39 -1.04
N GLY A 549 -9.07 7.26 -1.04
CA GLY A 549 -9.85 6.78 0.12
C GLY A 549 -11.37 6.67 -0.06
N ASP A 550 -12.10 6.47 1.05
CA ASP A 550 -13.53 6.06 1.08
C ASP A 550 -14.54 7.06 0.46
N SER A 551 -14.09 8.24 0.02
CA SER A 551 -14.95 9.33 -0.50
C SER A 551 -14.98 9.43 -2.03
N VAL A 552 -14.27 8.57 -2.75
CA VAL A 552 -14.23 8.57 -4.23
C VAL A 552 -15.48 7.88 -4.80
N GLU A 553 -16.03 8.44 -5.89
CA GLU A 553 -17.13 7.80 -6.66
C GLU A 553 -16.69 6.42 -7.14
N LYS A 554 -17.39 5.39 -6.67
CA LYS A 554 -17.14 4.02 -7.08
C LYS A 554 -17.80 3.77 -8.43
N PRO A 555 -17.24 2.89 -9.27
CA PRO A 555 -17.96 2.43 -10.45
C PRO A 555 -19.31 1.85 -10.03
N ASP A 556 -20.34 2.17 -10.79
CA ASP A 556 -21.70 1.71 -10.51
C ASP A 556 -21.76 0.19 -10.50
N MET A 557 -22.63 -0.32 -9.62
CA MET A 557 -22.98 -1.73 -9.61
C MET A 557 -23.62 -2.10 -10.96
N PRO A 558 -23.35 -3.29 -11.52
CA PRO A 558 -24.06 -3.75 -12.71
C PRO A 558 -25.58 -3.67 -12.53
N THR A 559 -26.30 -3.21 -13.55
CA THR A 559 -27.74 -2.94 -13.51
C THR A 559 -28.55 -4.14 -13.02
N GLU A 560 -28.23 -5.34 -13.51
CA GLU A 560 -28.90 -6.58 -13.10
C GLU A 560 -28.79 -6.85 -11.57
N ILE A 561 -27.63 -6.54 -10.98
CA ILE A 561 -27.42 -6.73 -9.54
C ILE A 561 -28.13 -5.62 -8.77
N PHE A 562 -28.11 -4.39 -9.27
CA PHE A 562 -28.81 -3.27 -8.67
C PHE A 562 -30.32 -3.50 -8.59
N GLU A 563 -30.93 -3.93 -9.69
CA GLU A 563 -32.36 -4.28 -9.77
C GLU A 563 -32.71 -5.41 -8.78
N SER A 564 -31.93 -6.50 -8.80
CA SER A 564 -32.13 -7.62 -7.87
C SER A 564 -31.97 -7.21 -6.40
N MET A 565 -31.02 -6.31 -6.07
CA MET A 565 -30.88 -5.79 -4.70
C MET A 565 -32.06 -4.90 -4.31
N THR A 566 -32.58 -4.11 -5.24
CA THR A 566 -33.72 -3.22 -5.04
C THR A 566 -34.99 -4.02 -4.77
N GLU A 567 -35.27 -5.04 -5.58
CA GLU A 567 -36.41 -5.95 -5.38
C GLU A 567 -36.32 -6.67 -4.03
N ASN A 568 -35.14 -7.19 -3.68
CA ASN A 568 -34.90 -7.84 -2.39
C ASN A 568 -35.05 -6.89 -1.20
N LEU A 569 -34.74 -5.60 -1.37
CA LEU A 569 -34.94 -4.61 -0.32
C LEU A 569 -36.43 -4.27 -0.18
N LEU A 570 -37.11 -4.00 -1.28
CA LEU A 570 -38.54 -3.69 -1.29
C LEU A 570 -39.38 -4.84 -0.73
N SER A 571 -39.04 -6.10 -1.05
CA SER A 571 -39.72 -7.26 -0.48
C SER A 571 -39.55 -7.39 1.03
N LYS A 572 -38.37 -7.04 1.56
CA LYS A 572 -38.10 -7.02 3.01
C LYS A 572 -38.78 -5.86 3.75
N LEU A 573 -39.06 -4.77 3.05
CA LEU A 573 -39.72 -3.60 3.65
C LEU A 573 -41.24 -3.75 3.71
N LYS A 574 -41.82 -4.70 2.98
CA LYS A 574 -43.27 -5.01 3.02
C LYS A 574 -43.69 -5.41 4.42
N VAL A 575 -44.71 -4.71 4.92
CA VAL A 575 -45.36 -5.01 6.20
C VAL A 575 -46.74 -5.58 5.88
N GLN A 576 -47.06 -6.77 6.42
CA GLN A 576 -48.37 -7.38 6.19
C GLN A 576 -49.48 -6.67 6.96
N ASN A 577 -49.21 -6.26 8.20
CA ASN A 577 -50.13 -5.47 9.01
C ASN A 577 -49.40 -4.34 9.74
N ASN A 578 -49.89 -3.10 9.58
CA ASN A 578 -49.33 -1.93 10.25
C ASN A 578 -49.48 -1.97 11.77
N SER A 579 -50.44 -2.75 12.29
CA SER A 579 -50.69 -2.88 13.73
C SER A 579 -49.45 -3.29 14.53
N ASP A 580 -48.61 -4.16 13.96
CA ASP A 580 -47.43 -4.68 14.65
C ASP A 580 -46.32 -3.62 14.77
N VAL A 581 -46.10 -2.86 13.68
CA VAL A 581 -45.10 -1.79 13.66
C VAL A 581 -45.58 -0.60 14.47
N GLU A 582 -46.86 -0.23 14.35
CA GLU A 582 -47.46 0.90 15.06
C GLU A 582 -47.33 0.73 16.57
N PHE A 583 -47.77 -0.41 17.11
CA PHE A 583 -47.80 -0.66 18.56
C PHE A 583 -46.41 -0.55 19.20
N GLU A 584 -45.39 -1.20 18.63
CA GLU A 584 -44.01 -1.19 19.14
C GLU A 584 -43.30 0.17 18.97
N THR A 585 -43.88 1.06 18.17
CA THR A 585 -43.26 2.35 17.82
C THR A 585 -44.01 3.55 18.38
N ARG A 586 -45.06 3.36 19.20
CA ARG A 586 -45.82 4.43 19.90
C ARG A 586 -44.97 5.34 20.78
N GLY A 587 -43.84 4.84 21.30
CA GLY A 587 -42.87 5.67 22.02
C GLY A 587 -42.14 6.70 21.15
N GLN A 588 -42.37 6.69 19.83
CA GLN A 588 -41.81 7.59 18.81
C GLN A 588 -40.31 7.85 19.03
N THR A 589 -39.93 9.10 19.32
CA THR A 589 -38.53 9.52 19.53
C THR A 589 -37.84 8.74 20.65
N THR A 590 -38.55 8.20 21.63
CA THR A 590 -37.94 7.39 22.71
C THR A 590 -37.76 5.92 22.33
N SER A 591 -38.47 5.42 21.30
CA SER A 591 -38.40 4.03 20.84
C SER A 591 -37.19 3.78 19.92
N GLU A 592 -36.38 2.77 20.25
CA GLU A 592 -35.29 2.30 19.37
C GLU A 592 -35.84 1.70 18.06
N ARG A 593 -36.98 1.00 18.14
CA ARG A 593 -37.68 0.40 17.00
C ARG A 593 -38.18 1.45 16.02
N TRP A 594 -38.72 2.57 16.51
CA TRP A 594 -39.23 3.67 15.68
C TRP A 594 -38.10 4.33 14.89
N ARG A 595 -36.96 4.62 15.53
CA ARG A 595 -35.77 5.17 14.83
C ARG A 595 -35.24 4.21 13.78
N TYR A 596 -35.22 2.91 14.09
CA TYR A 596 -34.78 1.87 13.16
C TYR A 596 -35.66 1.81 11.90
N GLU A 597 -36.98 1.71 12.06
CA GLU A 597 -37.91 1.59 10.92
C GLU A 597 -37.92 2.86 10.04
N ARG A 598 -37.73 4.04 10.64
CA ARG A 598 -37.55 5.30 9.90
C ARG A 598 -36.24 5.40 9.15
N SER A 599 -35.17 4.77 9.63
CA SER A 599 -33.88 4.77 8.92
C SER A 599 -33.92 3.97 7.61
N LEU A 600 -34.94 3.12 7.43
CA LEU A 600 -35.14 2.29 6.26
C LEU A 600 -36.09 2.91 5.22
N ARG A 601 -36.82 3.97 5.58
CA ARG A 601 -37.96 4.50 4.81
C ARG A 601 -37.90 6.01 4.65
N LEU A 602 -38.52 6.50 3.59
CA LEU A 602 -38.74 7.93 3.37
C LEU A 602 -39.96 8.37 4.20
N SER A 603 -39.70 9.18 5.23
CA SER A 603 -40.76 9.71 6.09
C SER A 603 -41.45 10.94 5.47
N SER A 604 -42.71 11.15 5.83
CA SER A 604 -43.53 12.32 5.44
C SER A 604 -42.80 13.66 5.58
N SER A 605 -41.99 13.83 6.64
CA SER A 605 -41.19 15.03 6.90
C SER A 605 -40.19 15.40 5.79
N PHE A 606 -39.70 14.43 5.01
CA PHE A 606 -38.79 14.66 3.88
C PHE A 606 -39.50 14.63 2.53
N PHE A 607 -40.76 14.19 2.49
CA PHE A 607 -41.45 13.89 1.24
C PHE A 607 -41.65 15.13 0.36
N LYS A 608 -41.98 16.28 0.95
CA LYS A 608 -42.10 17.56 0.22
C LYS A 608 -40.81 17.92 -0.53
N GLU A 609 -39.66 17.74 0.11
CA GLU A 609 -38.37 18.07 -0.50
C GLU A 609 -38.02 17.11 -1.65
N VAL A 610 -38.41 15.84 -1.53
CA VAL A 610 -38.23 14.83 -2.58
C VAL A 610 -39.14 15.13 -3.77
N ALA A 611 -40.42 15.39 -3.52
CA ALA A 611 -41.42 15.67 -4.55
C ALA A 611 -41.14 16.98 -5.32
N CYS A 612 -40.65 18.02 -4.63
CA CYS A 612 -40.36 19.32 -5.24
C CYS A 612 -38.94 19.45 -5.81
N ARG A 613 -38.13 18.37 -5.84
CA ARG A 613 -36.76 18.44 -6.34
C ARG A 613 -36.74 18.65 -7.86
N LYS A 614 -36.11 19.74 -8.30
CA LYS A 614 -35.84 19.99 -9.73
C LYS A 614 -34.85 18.97 -10.29
N ALA A 615 -35.03 18.56 -11.55
CA ALA A 615 -34.14 17.62 -12.24
C ALA A 615 -32.67 18.09 -12.27
N SER A 616 -32.44 19.41 -12.38
CA SER A 616 -31.13 20.06 -12.39
C SER A 616 -30.42 20.08 -11.03
N THR A 617 -31.11 19.85 -9.93
CA THR A 617 -30.51 19.83 -8.59
C THR A 617 -29.96 18.43 -8.27
N PRO A 618 -28.64 18.26 -8.03
CA PRO A 618 -28.06 16.94 -7.74
C PRO A 618 -28.74 16.26 -6.54
N CYS A 619 -29.21 15.02 -6.71
CA CYS A 619 -29.92 14.29 -5.66
C CYS A 619 -29.00 13.88 -4.48
N SER A 620 -27.68 13.83 -4.70
CA SER A 620 -26.69 13.29 -3.77
C SER A 620 -26.70 13.95 -2.39
N LYS A 621 -26.91 15.28 -2.31
CA LYS A 621 -26.99 16.00 -1.03
C LYS A 621 -28.26 15.65 -0.25
N LEU A 622 -29.40 15.59 -0.93
CA LEU A 622 -30.69 15.23 -0.32
C LEU A 622 -30.67 13.78 0.17
N VAL A 623 -30.17 12.85 -0.65
CA VAL A 623 -30.00 11.43 -0.28
C VAL A 623 -29.06 11.29 0.91
N LYS A 624 -27.93 12.01 0.95
CA LYS A 624 -27.02 11.99 2.11
C LYS A 624 -27.72 12.48 3.38
N ARG A 625 -28.56 13.51 3.30
CA ARG A 625 -29.31 14.03 4.46
C ARG A 625 -30.36 13.03 4.95
N ILE A 626 -31.07 12.37 4.05
CA ILE A 626 -32.09 11.35 4.39
C ILE A 626 -31.42 10.11 5.01
N VAL A 627 -30.33 9.62 4.41
CA VAL A 627 -29.69 8.34 4.78
C VAL A 627 -28.71 8.49 5.96
N TYR A 628 -28.04 9.63 6.09
CA TYR A 628 -26.98 9.87 7.07
C TYR A 628 -27.23 11.09 7.98
N GLY A 629 -28.45 11.63 8.01
CA GLY A 629 -28.79 12.78 8.84
C GLY A 629 -28.42 12.55 10.31
N SER A 630 -27.77 13.54 10.93
CA SER A 630 -27.50 13.55 12.37
C SER A 630 -28.77 13.93 13.14
N GLU A 631 -28.88 13.46 14.39
CA GLU A 631 -29.88 14.00 15.33
C GLU A 631 -29.66 15.51 15.45
N PHE A 632 -30.66 16.29 15.03
CA PHE A 632 -30.67 17.74 15.15
C PHE A 632 -31.82 18.11 16.09
N SER A 633 -31.53 18.94 17.09
CA SER A 633 -32.52 19.50 18.01
C SER A 633 -32.49 21.01 17.84
N THR A 634 -33.67 21.61 17.63
CA THR A 634 -33.84 23.06 17.58
C THR A 634 -34.73 23.49 18.75
N ALA A 635 -34.64 24.76 19.16
CA ALA A 635 -35.51 25.29 20.21
C ALA A 635 -37.00 25.09 19.89
N ALA A 636 -37.39 25.23 18.62
CA ALA A 636 -38.75 24.97 18.16
C ALA A 636 -39.17 23.49 18.32
N MET A 637 -38.27 22.54 18.05
CA MET A 637 -38.54 21.11 18.25
C MET A 637 -38.69 20.75 19.74
N ASN A 638 -37.83 21.30 20.60
CA ASN A 638 -37.94 21.06 22.04
C ASN A 638 -39.22 21.68 22.63
N TYR A 639 -39.62 22.86 22.13
CA TYR A 639 -40.91 23.47 22.47
C TYR A 639 -42.08 22.61 21.99
N GLY A 640 -42.01 22.07 20.76
CA GLY A 640 -43.03 21.14 20.25
C GLY A 640 -43.20 19.91 21.14
N LEU A 641 -42.10 19.22 21.46
CA LEU A 641 -42.10 18.04 22.32
C LEU A 641 -42.68 18.32 23.73
N ALA A 642 -42.40 19.49 24.30
CA ALA A 642 -42.91 19.86 25.62
C ALA A 642 -44.42 20.18 25.64
N ASN A 643 -44.97 20.64 24.50
CA ASN A 643 -46.35 21.14 24.42
C ASN A 643 -47.30 20.24 23.62
N GLU A 644 -46.80 19.18 23.00
CA GLU A 644 -47.59 18.29 22.13
C GLU A 644 -48.78 17.66 22.87
N GLU A 645 -48.59 17.22 24.12
CA GLU A 645 -49.67 16.67 24.94
C GLU A 645 -50.72 17.73 25.31
N ILE A 646 -50.29 18.97 25.57
CA ILE A 646 -51.18 20.09 25.91
C ILE A 646 -52.05 20.43 24.69
N ALA A 647 -51.44 20.51 23.50
CA ALA A 647 -52.12 20.78 22.25
C ALA A 647 -53.15 19.68 21.93
N ARG A 648 -52.80 18.40 22.12
CA ARG A 648 -53.72 17.28 21.93
C ARG A 648 -54.95 17.37 22.85
N LYS A 649 -54.76 17.59 24.15
CA LYS A 649 -55.87 17.73 25.12
C LYS A 649 -56.78 18.91 24.80
N GLN A 650 -56.23 20.02 24.29
CA GLN A 650 -57.03 21.16 23.84
C GLN A 650 -57.85 20.82 22.59
N TYR A 651 -57.27 20.07 21.64
CA TYR A 651 -57.96 19.62 20.44
C TYR A 651 -59.13 18.69 20.77
N GLU A 652 -58.93 17.71 21.66
CA GLU A 652 -59.98 16.80 22.14
C GLU A 652 -61.16 17.56 22.76
N ARG A 653 -60.88 18.55 23.62
CA ARG A 653 -61.90 19.39 24.26
C ARG A 653 -62.66 20.25 23.28
N LYS A 654 -61.98 20.82 22.28
CA LYS A 654 -62.58 21.74 21.31
C LYS A 654 -63.48 21.02 20.30
N HIS A 655 -63.11 19.81 19.92
CA HIS A 655 -63.77 19.06 18.85
C HIS A 655 -64.60 17.86 19.36
N SER A 656 -64.64 17.62 20.67
CA SER A 656 -65.37 16.50 21.30
C SER A 656 -65.00 15.14 20.69
N VAL A 657 -63.72 14.95 20.37
CA VAL A 657 -63.16 13.70 19.82
C VAL A 657 -62.08 13.16 20.75
N THR A 658 -61.82 11.86 20.69
CA THR A 658 -60.72 11.22 21.44
C THR A 658 -59.53 11.05 20.51
N VAL A 659 -58.35 11.59 20.85
CA VAL A 659 -57.15 11.48 20.03
C VAL A 659 -56.19 10.48 20.66
N ARG A 660 -56.03 9.32 20.03
CA ARG A 660 -55.10 8.27 20.47
C ARG A 660 -53.69 8.58 20.01
N THR A 661 -52.71 8.31 20.87
CA THR A 661 -51.30 8.31 20.46
C THR A 661 -51.05 7.17 19.49
N CYS A 662 -50.21 7.42 18.50
CA CYS A 662 -49.90 6.44 17.48
C CYS A 662 -48.40 6.39 17.17
N GLY A 663 -47.96 5.21 16.73
CA GLY A 663 -46.60 4.97 16.26
C GLY A 663 -46.42 5.29 14.78
N LEU A 664 -45.54 4.53 14.15
CA LEU A 664 -45.20 4.65 12.74
C LEU A 664 -46.15 3.80 11.87
N PHE A 665 -46.72 4.41 10.84
CA PHE A 665 -47.48 3.76 9.78
C PHE A 665 -46.61 3.63 8.52
N VAL A 666 -46.68 2.46 7.88
CA VAL A 666 -46.01 2.17 6.61
C VAL A 666 -47.06 2.08 5.49
N ASP A 667 -46.74 2.62 4.32
CA ASP A 667 -47.62 2.50 3.17
C ASP A 667 -47.64 1.05 2.65
N LYS A 668 -48.84 0.50 2.39
CA LYS A 668 -49.00 -0.91 2.00
C LYS A 668 -48.48 -1.19 0.59
N ASP A 669 -48.70 -0.26 -0.33
CA ASP A 669 -48.36 -0.41 -1.74
C ASP A 669 -46.92 0.04 -2.02
N ASN A 670 -46.42 1.00 -1.24
CA ASN A 670 -45.09 1.58 -1.32
C ASN A 670 -44.34 1.41 0.01
N PRO A 671 -43.79 0.23 0.31
CA PRO A 671 -43.24 -0.10 1.63
C PRO A 671 -42.04 0.75 2.06
N PHE A 672 -41.46 1.50 1.13
CA PHE A 672 -40.39 2.47 1.38
C PHE A 672 -40.91 3.81 1.91
N LEU A 673 -42.23 4.04 2.00
CA LEU A 673 -42.85 5.25 2.54
C LEU A 673 -43.38 5.01 3.96
N CYS A 674 -43.24 6.01 4.84
CA CYS A 674 -43.82 5.96 6.17
C CYS A 674 -44.28 7.33 6.69
N ALA A 675 -45.19 7.32 7.66
CA ALA A 675 -45.64 8.51 8.39
C ALA A 675 -45.82 8.18 9.88
N SER A 676 -45.55 9.16 10.75
CA SER A 676 -45.84 9.08 12.18
C SER A 676 -46.71 10.29 12.51
N PRO A 677 -48.05 10.17 12.45
CA PRO A 677 -48.96 11.24 12.83
C PRO A 677 -48.83 11.60 14.32
N ASP A 678 -49.21 12.82 14.67
CA ASP A 678 -49.21 13.29 16.07
C ASP A 678 -50.35 12.64 16.90
N GLY A 679 -51.37 12.11 16.24
CA GLY A 679 -52.45 11.32 16.84
C GLY A 679 -53.49 10.84 15.82
N LEU A 680 -54.30 9.87 16.23
CA LEU A 680 -55.44 9.33 15.47
C LEU A 680 -56.75 9.65 16.18
N ILE A 681 -57.73 10.19 15.44
CA ILE A 681 -59.09 10.47 15.91
C ILE A 681 -59.95 9.21 15.76
#